data_AF-A0A956F2T4-F1
#
_entry.id   AF-A0A956F2T4-F1
#
_cell.length_a   1.000
_cell.length_b   1.000
_cell.length_c   1.000
_cell.angle_alpha   90.00
_cell.angle_beta   90.00
_cell.angle_gamma   90.00
#
_symmetry.space_group_name_H-M   'P 1'
#
loop_
_entity.id
_entity.type
_entity.pdbx_description
1 polymer ?
#
loop_
_entity_poly.entity_id
_entity_poly.type
_entity_poly.pdbx_seq_one_letter_code
_entity_poly.pdbx_strand_id
1 'polypeptide(L)'
;MASFQRVSEQTGVPVEYLVGVAYVQTRFSTRHSEPSAWGGHGLMQLVERQSLTSAARLSGLSEDDLSDDAEANIYGAALVLADLRERQGSWEAALQAFGPGEVNPDAGVEFARRVVRVAVDGVRGTDSDGLSIVFDGAYSGGESLGQQSAELKPDYSGANWVGPACSGNYSASNRGASDITDIVIHTCQGGFSGCWGWLKNCASGVSAHYVVSSGGEVVQLVEENDVAYHDACFNTHSVGIEHEGFVDDPNKWFTDAMYCSSAKLVKSICDRNNIPCDRAHIRGHGETPDCSDHTDPGAGWDWKKFMEYVQCGCGGCCNAATETCNGKDDNCNGEIDEGDVCEVGLLQNEPGAYAPPSTTDVNGDGQADVCGRGYSGVWCHFAQDSGWAAKTETKPGWGNAQGWDDVSNFSTFRMGDINGDGFADLCARSNDGVECSLGSAEGLDAPGSGRWYDGMADAGSWNRPKFYTTLRLADVNGDGMEDLCGRSATSFECHLSDGKSFGTQFPGPALSDDSGWDHARNYGTIRMGDLNGDGKSDVCARANAGVVCWLAADTGFSTDKIDGPAWSNDQGWDKLSAWSTLRLADVNGDGKADLCGKSATSLSCAFSNGNGFDPEIQVAGYTDESGWSDPSNFSTLRVGDIDGDGRQDLCIRANAGVRCHVFHNGTFEKIDGPAWSDDAEWKGEAYYSSFALADVNGDGLADWCGRGVLGWRCGLSTGAGFEGEWTLQEFTDQGGWDALEYRATLLSSGPASEAAGCSDEICNGLDDDCDGEVDEDCTPSGSGGSSSNGGGAGAPATGGSAGSDMLDGSGVATRDSGCGCRTPSGGGPAHGVWILAAMSILALRRRRHA
;
A
#
# COMPACT_ATOMS: atom_id res chain seq x y z
N MET A 1 28.06 10.95 -10.82
CA MET A 1 28.55 12.23 -10.23
C MET A 1 30.05 12.27 -9.93
N ALA A 2 30.61 11.37 -9.10
CA ALA A 2 32.01 11.47 -8.66
C ALA A 2 33.06 11.60 -9.79
N SER A 3 32.88 10.92 -10.92
CA SER A 3 33.78 11.04 -12.09
C SER A 3 33.75 12.43 -12.73
N PHE A 4 32.58 13.08 -12.83
CA PHE A 4 32.48 14.46 -13.33
C PHE A 4 33.25 15.45 -12.44
N GLN A 5 33.16 15.28 -11.12
CA GLN A 5 33.89 16.12 -10.15
C GLN A 5 35.40 15.93 -10.31
N ARG A 6 35.90 14.68 -10.36
CA ARG A 6 37.33 14.39 -10.61
C ARG A 6 37.83 14.99 -11.92
N VAL A 7 37.08 14.81 -13.02
CA VAL A 7 37.49 15.36 -14.33
C VAL A 7 37.46 16.88 -14.34
N SER A 8 36.47 17.50 -13.70
CA SER A 8 36.40 18.97 -13.53
C SER A 8 37.64 19.51 -12.80
N GLU A 9 38.02 18.89 -11.68
CA GLU A 9 39.22 19.24 -10.91
C GLU A 9 40.52 19.07 -11.73
N GLN A 10 40.59 18.04 -12.59
CA GLN A 10 41.78 17.74 -13.40
C GLN A 10 41.93 18.64 -14.64
N THR A 11 40.81 19.08 -15.24
CA THR A 11 40.80 19.77 -16.55
C THR A 11 40.46 21.25 -16.46
N GLY A 12 39.89 21.71 -15.35
CA GLY A 12 39.41 23.09 -15.18
C GLY A 12 38.12 23.41 -15.93
N VAL A 13 37.47 22.42 -16.57
CA VAL A 13 36.12 22.58 -17.11
C VAL A 13 35.11 22.58 -15.95
N PRO A 14 34.18 23.55 -15.85
CA PRO A 14 33.16 23.56 -14.81
C PRO A 14 32.32 22.28 -14.81
N VAL A 15 32.09 21.69 -13.64
CA VAL A 15 31.40 20.40 -13.47
C VAL A 15 29.97 20.46 -14.02
N GLU A 16 29.31 21.61 -13.86
CA GLU A 16 27.98 21.91 -14.36
C GLU A 16 27.88 21.84 -15.89
N TYR A 17 28.95 22.18 -16.61
CA TYR A 17 29.01 22.04 -18.07
C TYR A 17 29.28 20.60 -18.51
N LEU A 18 30.09 19.84 -17.76
CA LEU A 18 30.30 18.42 -18.06
C LEU A 18 29.00 17.61 -17.86
N VAL A 19 28.29 17.87 -16.76
CA VAL A 19 26.96 17.29 -16.49
C VAL A 19 25.94 17.76 -17.53
N GLY A 20 25.93 19.05 -17.87
CA GLY A 20 25.04 19.62 -18.88
C GLY A 20 25.26 19.02 -20.28
N VAL A 21 26.50 18.87 -20.72
CA VAL A 21 26.84 18.22 -22.01
C VAL A 21 26.40 16.76 -22.01
N ALA A 22 26.74 15.98 -20.98
CA ALA A 22 26.31 14.59 -20.86
C ALA A 22 24.77 14.44 -20.94
N TYR A 23 24.04 15.30 -20.23
CA TYR A 23 22.58 15.25 -20.23
C TYR A 23 21.95 15.71 -21.55
N VAL A 24 22.52 16.73 -22.21
CA VAL A 24 22.00 17.25 -23.50
C VAL A 24 22.37 16.34 -24.68
N GLN A 25 23.50 15.63 -24.63
CA GLN A 25 23.93 14.71 -25.68
C GLN A 25 23.30 13.32 -25.56
N THR A 26 23.27 12.72 -24.37
CA THR A 26 22.92 11.29 -24.18
C THR A 26 21.92 11.00 -23.08
N ARG A 27 21.47 12.00 -22.31
CA ARG A 27 20.72 11.78 -21.05
C ARG A 27 21.47 10.84 -20.09
N PHE A 28 22.80 10.93 -20.03
CA PHE A 28 23.70 10.04 -19.27
C PHE A 28 23.75 8.57 -19.76
N SER A 29 23.36 8.28 -21.00
CA SER A 29 23.47 6.93 -21.56
C SER A 29 24.94 6.51 -21.76
N THR A 30 25.35 5.42 -21.12
CA THR A 30 26.67 4.78 -21.25
C THR A 30 26.69 3.69 -22.33
N ARG A 31 25.52 3.13 -22.70
CA ARG A 31 25.39 2.03 -23.67
C ARG A 31 25.56 2.47 -25.12
N HIS A 32 26.80 2.74 -25.53
CA HIS A 32 27.22 2.94 -26.92
C HIS A 32 28.51 2.15 -27.20
N SER A 33 28.45 0.81 -27.16
CA SER A 33 29.49 -0.07 -27.71
C SER A 33 29.50 -0.12 -29.25
N GLU A 34 28.57 0.60 -29.87
CA GLU A 34 28.46 0.88 -31.30
C GLU A 34 28.23 2.39 -31.43
N PRO A 35 28.81 3.05 -32.45
CA PRO A 35 28.63 4.49 -32.67
C PRO A 35 27.15 4.86 -32.85
N SER A 36 26.79 6.08 -32.44
CA SER A 36 25.54 6.69 -32.92
C SER A 36 25.55 6.83 -34.45
N ALA A 37 24.38 7.08 -35.06
CA ALA A 37 24.27 7.27 -36.51
C ALA A 37 25.18 8.39 -37.08
N TRP A 38 25.73 9.26 -36.21
CA TRP A 38 26.66 10.34 -36.52
C TRP A 38 28.13 9.99 -36.28
N GLY A 39 28.46 8.75 -35.91
CA GLY A 39 29.80 8.35 -35.48
C GLY A 39 30.16 8.83 -34.07
N GLY A 40 29.17 9.12 -33.23
CA GLY A 40 29.35 9.65 -31.87
C GLY A 40 29.41 8.55 -30.81
N HIS A 41 30.43 8.62 -29.94
CA HIS A 41 30.77 7.57 -28.98
C HIS A 41 30.66 8.02 -27.52
N GLY A 42 30.21 7.09 -26.68
CA GLY A 42 30.08 7.24 -25.24
C GLY A 42 29.13 8.36 -24.76
N LEU A 43 29.17 8.58 -23.45
CA LEU A 43 28.23 9.45 -22.71
C LEU A 43 28.28 10.94 -23.10
N MET A 44 29.38 11.40 -23.70
CA MET A 44 29.57 12.79 -24.19
C MET A 44 29.35 12.96 -25.71
N GLN A 45 29.07 11.88 -26.45
CA GLN A 45 28.97 11.84 -27.92
C GLN A 45 30.21 12.43 -28.62
N LEU A 46 31.38 11.85 -28.37
CA LEU A 46 32.61 12.21 -29.08
C LEU A 46 32.57 11.66 -30.52
N VAL A 47 32.67 12.54 -31.53
CA VAL A 47 32.43 12.17 -32.92
C VAL A 47 33.71 11.73 -33.64
N GLU A 48 33.66 10.57 -34.31
CA GLU A 48 34.72 10.04 -35.16
C GLU A 48 35.28 11.08 -36.13
N ARG A 49 36.61 11.14 -36.25
CA ARG A 49 37.33 12.10 -37.12
C ARG A 49 37.13 13.58 -36.76
N GLN A 50 36.45 13.87 -35.65
CA GLN A 50 36.17 15.22 -35.15
C GLN A 50 36.60 15.32 -33.66
N SER A 51 35.65 15.43 -32.73
CA SER A 51 35.89 15.49 -31.28
C SER A 51 36.51 14.21 -30.70
N LEU A 52 36.23 13.01 -31.21
CA LEU A 52 36.88 11.77 -30.73
C LEU A 52 38.38 11.76 -31.03
N THR A 53 38.76 12.04 -32.28
CA THR A 53 40.18 12.13 -32.68
C THR A 53 40.90 13.29 -32.00
N SER A 54 40.18 14.36 -31.67
CA SER A 54 40.71 15.46 -30.85
C SER A 54 40.92 15.03 -29.40
N ALA A 55 39.98 14.28 -28.81
CA ALA A 55 40.08 13.73 -27.46
C ALA A 55 41.24 12.73 -27.33
N ALA A 56 41.42 11.82 -28.29
CA ALA A 56 42.55 10.87 -28.31
C ALA A 56 43.90 11.61 -28.35
N ARG A 57 44.03 12.62 -29.22
CA ARG A 57 45.23 13.46 -29.34
C ARG A 57 45.53 14.26 -28.06
N LEU A 58 44.50 14.74 -27.34
CA LEU A 58 44.67 15.58 -26.15
C LEU A 58 44.89 14.77 -24.86
N SER A 59 44.21 13.62 -24.72
CA SER A 59 44.31 12.73 -23.55
C SER A 59 45.50 11.77 -23.60
N GLY A 60 45.92 11.35 -24.80
CA GLY A 60 46.89 10.28 -24.99
C GLY A 60 46.31 8.87 -24.86
N LEU A 61 44.99 8.73 -24.71
CA LEU A 61 44.26 7.46 -24.73
C LEU A 61 43.95 7.01 -26.17
N SER A 62 43.59 5.74 -26.36
CA SER A 62 43.11 5.28 -27.67
C SER A 62 41.68 5.74 -27.95
N GLU A 63 41.26 5.75 -29.23
CA GLU A 63 39.86 6.02 -29.59
C GLU A 63 38.92 4.94 -29.04
N ASP A 64 39.40 3.68 -28.91
CA ASP A 64 38.67 2.57 -28.29
C ASP A 64 38.43 2.82 -26.79
N ASP A 65 39.48 3.14 -26.01
CA ASP A 65 39.36 3.46 -24.57
C ASP A 65 38.39 4.64 -24.32
N LEU A 66 38.42 5.65 -25.20
CA LEU A 66 37.55 6.83 -25.15
C LEU A 66 36.11 6.55 -25.57
N SER A 67 35.84 5.43 -26.22
CA SER A 67 34.50 5.03 -26.64
C SER A 67 33.84 4.11 -25.60
N ASP A 68 34.61 3.16 -25.07
CA ASP A 68 34.11 2.10 -24.17
C ASP A 68 34.14 2.48 -22.68
N ASP A 69 35.08 3.30 -22.20
CA ASP A 69 35.16 3.70 -20.79
C ASP A 69 34.52 5.08 -20.55
N ALA A 70 33.53 5.13 -19.64
CA ALA A 70 32.77 6.34 -19.36
C ALA A 70 33.59 7.46 -18.71
N GLU A 71 34.58 7.15 -17.87
CA GLU A 71 35.42 8.17 -17.23
C GLU A 71 36.47 8.71 -18.21
N ALA A 72 37.02 7.85 -19.07
CA ALA A 72 37.84 8.23 -20.21
C ALA A 72 37.08 9.13 -21.20
N ASN A 73 35.84 8.78 -21.55
CA ASN A 73 34.99 9.57 -22.44
C ASN A 73 34.70 10.98 -21.88
N ILE A 74 34.35 11.07 -20.58
CA ILE A 74 34.17 12.36 -19.87
C ILE A 74 35.48 13.17 -19.86
N TYR A 75 36.61 12.52 -19.58
CA TYR A 75 37.93 13.16 -19.56
C TYR A 75 38.35 13.67 -20.94
N GLY A 76 38.15 12.88 -21.99
CA GLY A 76 38.42 13.25 -23.38
C GLY A 76 37.58 14.45 -23.84
N ALA A 77 36.28 14.44 -23.57
CA ALA A 77 35.39 15.56 -23.88
C ALA A 77 35.75 16.83 -23.11
N ALA A 78 36.12 16.72 -21.83
CA ALA A 78 36.57 17.85 -21.02
C ALA A 78 37.84 18.49 -21.61
N LEU A 79 38.81 17.69 -22.06
CA LEU A 79 40.00 18.21 -22.72
C LEU A 79 39.70 18.91 -24.06
N VAL A 80 38.75 18.40 -24.86
CA VAL A 80 38.28 19.07 -26.09
C VAL A 80 37.60 20.40 -25.75
N LEU A 81 36.74 20.46 -24.73
CA LEU A 81 36.10 21.69 -24.28
C LEU A 81 37.10 22.73 -23.75
N ALA A 82 38.15 22.29 -23.05
CA ALA A 82 39.24 23.17 -22.60
C ALA A 82 40.04 23.74 -23.80
N ASP A 83 40.42 22.90 -24.76
CA ASP A 83 41.10 23.29 -26.02
C ASP A 83 40.24 24.26 -26.86
N LEU A 84 38.92 24.07 -26.86
CA LEU A 84 37.97 25.03 -27.46
C LEU A 84 37.88 26.34 -26.67
N ARG A 85 37.85 26.31 -25.32
CA ARG A 85 37.84 27.53 -24.48
C ARG A 85 39.09 28.37 -24.69
N GLU A 86 40.26 27.75 -24.84
CA GLU A 86 41.51 28.47 -25.14
C GLU A 86 41.47 29.15 -26.51
N ARG A 87 40.89 28.50 -27.53
CA ARG A 87 40.80 29.04 -28.90
C ARG A 87 39.72 30.12 -29.06
N GLN A 88 38.55 29.89 -28.48
CA GLN A 88 37.36 30.75 -28.65
C GLN A 88 37.27 31.85 -27.59
N GLY A 89 38.00 31.74 -26.48
CA GLY A 89 37.99 32.70 -25.37
C GLY A 89 36.73 32.73 -24.51
N SER A 90 35.57 32.33 -25.05
CA SER A 90 34.26 31.98 -24.42
C SER A 90 34.14 30.55 -23.88
N TRP A 91 33.45 30.31 -22.75
CA TRP A 91 32.89 28.97 -22.42
C TRP A 91 31.61 28.77 -23.21
N GLU A 92 30.77 29.81 -23.31
CA GLU A 92 29.67 29.88 -24.24
C GLU A 92 30.15 29.55 -25.67
N ALA A 93 31.17 30.25 -26.17
CA ALA A 93 31.70 30.01 -27.51
C ALA A 93 32.41 28.64 -27.67
N ALA A 94 32.92 28.04 -26.59
CA ALA A 94 33.46 26.67 -26.62
C ALA A 94 32.33 25.64 -26.73
N LEU A 95 31.25 25.80 -25.96
CA LEU A 95 30.04 24.97 -26.06
C LEU A 95 29.37 25.12 -27.43
N GLN A 96 29.33 26.33 -27.99
CA GLN A 96 28.80 26.59 -29.34
C GLN A 96 29.63 25.92 -30.44
N ALA A 97 30.89 25.57 -30.17
CA ALA A 97 31.80 24.92 -31.11
C ALA A 97 31.97 23.40 -30.83
N PHE A 98 31.22 22.84 -29.88
CA PHE A 98 31.29 21.43 -29.47
C PHE A 98 30.07 20.63 -29.97
N GLY A 99 30.26 19.35 -30.26
CA GLY A 99 29.18 18.44 -30.66
C GLY A 99 28.48 18.91 -31.93
N PRO A 100 27.17 19.21 -31.93
CA PRO A 100 26.47 19.68 -33.13
C PRO A 100 27.04 20.99 -33.70
N GLY A 101 27.72 21.80 -32.87
CA GLY A 101 28.44 23.00 -33.29
C GLY A 101 29.65 22.75 -34.21
N GLU A 102 30.20 21.54 -34.20
CA GLU A 102 31.32 21.13 -35.08
C GLU A 102 30.90 21.05 -36.55
N VAL A 103 29.59 20.89 -36.82
CA VAL A 103 29.00 20.77 -38.16
C VAL A 103 28.07 21.94 -38.49
N ASN A 104 27.33 22.48 -37.53
CA ASN A 104 26.33 23.53 -37.74
C ASN A 104 26.38 24.58 -36.61
N PRO A 105 26.86 25.81 -36.87
CA PRO A 105 26.95 26.88 -35.87
C PRO A 105 25.62 27.23 -35.19
N ASP A 106 24.49 27.22 -35.92
CA ASP A 106 23.17 27.50 -35.34
C ASP A 106 22.74 26.41 -34.36
N ALA A 107 23.08 25.15 -34.68
CA ALA A 107 22.85 24.02 -33.77
C ALA A 107 23.76 24.10 -32.53
N GLY A 108 24.98 24.63 -32.70
CA GLY A 108 25.88 24.98 -31.61
C GLY A 108 25.32 26.03 -30.64
N VAL A 109 24.69 27.10 -31.15
CA VAL A 109 24.05 28.14 -30.33
C VAL A 109 22.96 27.57 -29.42
N GLU A 110 22.07 26.73 -29.96
CA GLU A 110 21.01 26.10 -29.17
C GLU A 110 21.54 25.01 -28.23
N PHE A 111 22.52 24.23 -28.67
CA PHE A 111 23.21 23.26 -27.82
C PHE A 111 23.84 23.92 -26.60
N ALA A 112 24.61 25.00 -26.80
CA ALA A 112 25.20 25.78 -25.72
C ALA A 112 24.13 26.36 -24.77
N ARG A 113 23.03 26.91 -25.31
CA ARG A 113 21.91 27.41 -24.49
C ARG A 113 21.31 26.33 -23.61
N ARG A 114 21.14 25.11 -24.12
CA ARG A 114 20.59 23.96 -23.37
C ARG A 114 21.56 23.47 -22.29
N VAL A 115 22.86 23.39 -22.60
CA VAL A 115 23.89 23.04 -21.60
C VAL A 115 23.92 24.07 -20.46
N VAL A 116 23.88 25.37 -20.80
CA VAL A 116 23.83 26.45 -19.79
C VAL A 116 22.54 26.39 -18.97
N ARG A 117 21.39 26.08 -19.57
CA ARG A 117 20.14 25.89 -18.83
C ARG A 117 20.25 24.75 -17.80
N VAL A 118 20.79 23.60 -18.18
CA VAL A 118 20.99 22.45 -17.27
C VAL A 118 22.00 22.78 -16.16
N ALA A 119 23.02 23.59 -16.45
CA ALA A 119 23.99 24.07 -15.46
C ALA A 119 23.37 25.03 -14.41
N VAL A 120 22.32 25.78 -14.79
CA VAL A 120 21.57 26.69 -13.92
C VAL A 120 20.46 25.96 -13.15
N ASP A 121 19.54 25.31 -13.87
CA ASP A 121 18.30 24.75 -13.32
C ASP A 121 18.51 23.41 -12.60
N GLY A 122 19.64 22.75 -12.84
CA GLY A 122 19.91 21.40 -12.38
C GLY A 122 19.24 20.31 -13.23
N VAL A 123 19.47 19.06 -12.84
CA VAL A 123 18.92 17.89 -13.51
C VAL A 123 18.86 16.68 -12.59
N ARG A 124 17.83 15.84 -12.80
CA ARG A 124 17.72 14.49 -12.28
C ARG A 124 17.53 13.54 -13.46
N GLY A 125 18.27 12.44 -13.47
CA GLY A 125 18.19 11.42 -14.51
C GLY A 125 18.84 10.12 -14.05
N THR A 126 18.57 9.04 -14.77
CA THR A 126 19.12 7.71 -14.47
C THR A 126 19.98 7.27 -15.64
N ASP A 127 21.18 6.74 -15.39
CA ASP A 127 22.01 6.19 -16.45
C ASP A 127 21.46 4.84 -16.96
N SER A 128 22.12 4.28 -17.99
CA SER A 128 21.69 3.03 -18.61
C SER A 128 21.93 1.76 -17.80
N ASP A 129 22.43 1.87 -16.55
CA ASP A 129 22.59 0.75 -15.62
C ASP A 129 21.80 0.98 -14.31
N GLY A 130 20.91 1.99 -14.29
CA GLY A 130 19.98 2.24 -13.19
C GLY A 130 20.49 3.19 -12.10
N LEU A 131 21.68 3.80 -12.28
CA LEU A 131 22.24 4.72 -11.29
C LEU A 131 21.58 6.09 -11.39
N SER A 132 20.97 6.54 -10.29
CA SER A 132 20.40 7.89 -10.18
C SER A 132 21.51 8.95 -10.12
N ILE A 133 21.41 9.94 -11.02
CA ILE A 133 22.29 11.10 -11.14
C ILE A 133 21.46 12.34 -10.83
N VAL A 134 21.75 12.95 -9.69
CA VAL A 134 21.16 14.21 -9.23
C VAL A 134 22.23 15.30 -9.23
N PHE A 135 21.90 16.45 -9.82
CA PHE A 135 22.71 17.67 -9.81
C PHE A 135 21.78 18.87 -9.64
N ASP A 136 21.77 19.51 -8.47
CA ASP A 136 20.75 20.51 -8.12
C ASP A 136 20.99 21.93 -8.68
N GLY A 137 21.84 22.07 -9.71
CA GLY A 137 22.18 23.37 -10.32
C GLY A 137 23.19 24.17 -9.48
N ALA A 138 24.06 24.95 -10.12
CA ALA A 138 25.09 25.70 -9.40
C ALA A 138 25.58 27.00 -10.07
N TYR A 139 25.12 27.30 -11.29
CA TYR A 139 25.76 28.35 -12.08
C TYR A 139 25.36 29.78 -11.66
N SER A 140 26.33 30.56 -11.19
CA SER A 140 26.15 31.97 -10.80
C SER A 140 26.95 32.96 -11.69
N GLY A 141 27.33 32.56 -12.90
CA GLY A 141 28.14 33.36 -13.83
C GLY A 141 27.30 34.28 -14.72
N GLY A 142 27.54 35.59 -14.65
CA GLY A 142 26.79 36.59 -15.42
C GLY A 142 27.21 36.75 -16.89
N GLU A 143 27.28 35.67 -17.70
CA GLU A 143 27.39 35.81 -19.16
C GLU A 143 25.99 36.05 -19.77
N SER A 144 25.78 37.27 -20.27
CA SER A 144 24.51 37.72 -20.89
C SER A 144 24.39 37.17 -22.31
N LEU A 145 23.65 36.07 -22.49
CA LEU A 145 23.29 35.54 -23.81
C LEU A 145 22.73 36.67 -24.72
N GLY A 146 23.35 36.85 -25.88
CA GLY A 146 23.12 38.01 -26.75
C GLY A 146 21.68 38.15 -27.24
N GLN A 147 21.09 39.34 -27.06
CA GLN A 147 19.74 39.64 -27.48
C GLN A 147 19.64 39.97 -28.99
N GLN A 148 18.60 39.43 -29.64
CA GLN A 148 18.04 39.81 -30.95
C GLN A 148 18.79 39.40 -32.24
N SER A 149 18.22 38.41 -32.92
CA SER A 149 17.69 38.63 -34.28
C SER A 149 16.15 38.72 -34.19
N ALA A 150 15.48 39.27 -35.22
CA ALA A 150 14.04 39.50 -35.15
C ALA A 150 13.26 38.18 -35.09
N GLU A 151 12.51 37.99 -34.01
CA GLU A 151 11.88 36.72 -33.63
C GLU A 151 10.76 36.33 -34.61
N LEU A 152 11.08 35.39 -35.51
CA LEU A 152 10.09 34.56 -36.19
C LEU A 152 9.31 33.80 -35.10
N LYS A 153 7.98 33.88 -35.14
CA LYS A 153 7.14 33.25 -34.12
C LYS A 153 6.63 31.91 -34.62
N PRO A 154 6.65 30.85 -33.79
CA PRO A 154 6.07 29.58 -34.15
C PRO A 154 4.55 29.65 -34.20
N ASP A 155 3.94 28.86 -35.07
CA ASP A 155 2.48 28.74 -35.20
C ASP A 155 1.87 28.18 -33.90
N TYR A 156 2.51 27.18 -33.29
CA TYR A 156 2.17 26.69 -31.96
C TYR A 156 2.92 27.50 -30.89
N SER A 157 2.18 28.22 -30.04
CA SER A 157 2.76 29.09 -29.00
C SER A 157 3.51 28.35 -27.89
N GLY A 158 3.38 27.02 -27.81
CA GLY A 158 4.17 26.17 -26.92
C GLY A 158 5.46 25.63 -27.53
N ALA A 159 5.78 25.97 -28.78
CA ALA A 159 7.05 25.64 -29.41
C ALA A 159 8.07 26.79 -29.29
N ASN A 160 9.35 26.45 -29.37
CA ASN A 160 10.42 27.40 -29.67
C ASN A 160 10.68 27.40 -31.19
N TRP A 161 10.74 28.57 -31.83
CA TRP A 161 11.11 28.64 -33.24
C TRP A 161 12.62 28.43 -33.43
N VAL A 162 13.00 27.40 -34.18
CA VAL A 162 14.41 27.12 -34.56
C VAL A 162 14.60 27.10 -36.08
N GLY A 163 13.54 27.33 -36.86
CA GLY A 163 13.54 27.33 -38.32
C GLY A 163 14.04 28.62 -38.99
N PRO A 164 13.84 28.75 -40.31
CA PRO A 164 13.34 27.71 -41.20
C PRO A 164 14.36 26.56 -41.34
N ALA A 165 13.90 25.39 -41.78
CA ALA A 165 14.77 24.37 -42.37
C ALA A 165 15.50 24.94 -43.61
N CYS A 166 16.49 24.22 -44.14
CA CYS A 166 17.14 24.70 -45.35
C CYS A 166 16.14 24.74 -46.53
N SER A 167 16.18 25.79 -47.36
CA SER A 167 15.24 26.04 -48.46
C SER A 167 15.18 24.96 -49.56
N GLY A 168 16.05 23.94 -49.51
CA GLY A 168 15.99 22.76 -50.36
C GLY A 168 15.20 21.58 -49.77
N ASN A 169 14.89 21.63 -48.46
CA ASN A 169 14.27 20.55 -47.69
C ASN A 169 12.76 20.76 -47.44
N TYR A 170 12.19 21.85 -47.92
CA TYR A 170 10.75 22.16 -47.85
C TYR A 170 10.33 22.95 -49.09
N SER A 171 9.04 22.97 -49.38
CA SER A 171 8.45 23.83 -50.42
C SER A 171 7.71 24.99 -49.78
N ALA A 172 8.15 26.21 -50.10
CA ALA A 172 7.41 27.42 -49.77
C ALA A 172 6.01 27.38 -50.44
N SER A 173 4.97 27.60 -49.65
CA SER A 173 3.57 27.44 -50.02
C SER A 173 2.72 28.51 -49.34
N ASN A 174 1.41 28.33 -49.33
CA ASN A 174 0.46 29.12 -48.54
C ASN A 174 -0.77 28.25 -48.28
N ARG A 175 -0.56 27.08 -47.66
CA ARG A 175 -1.63 26.17 -47.26
C ARG A 175 -2.55 26.88 -46.27
N GLY A 176 -3.85 26.79 -46.48
CA GLY A 176 -4.85 27.20 -45.49
C GLY A 176 -5.30 26.03 -44.63
N ALA A 177 -6.13 26.31 -43.62
CA ALA A 177 -6.69 25.31 -42.72
C ALA A 177 -7.37 24.12 -43.44
N SER A 178 -8.01 24.35 -44.60
CA SER A 178 -8.65 23.30 -45.39
C SER A 178 -7.70 22.42 -46.20
N ASP A 179 -6.43 22.84 -46.34
CA ASP A 179 -5.40 22.12 -47.10
C ASP A 179 -4.58 21.19 -46.20
N ILE A 180 -4.70 21.34 -44.87
CA ILE A 180 -4.05 20.49 -43.86
C ILE A 180 -5.11 19.58 -43.26
N THR A 181 -5.10 18.30 -43.64
CA THR A 181 -6.12 17.31 -43.26
C THR A 181 -5.61 16.26 -42.28
N ASP A 182 -4.29 16.06 -42.19
CA ASP A 182 -3.67 14.95 -41.46
C ASP A 182 -2.48 15.41 -40.61
N ILE A 183 -2.13 14.60 -39.61
CA ILE A 183 -0.96 14.79 -38.75
C ILE A 183 -0.19 13.46 -38.72
N VAL A 184 1.11 13.51 -39.03
CA VAL A 184 1.97 12.31 -39.05
C VAL A 184 2.95 12.37 -37.89
N ILE A 185 2.94 11.33 -37.07
CA ILE A 185 3.80 11.12 -35.90
C ILE A 185 4.99 10.27 -36.33
N HIS A 186 6.20 10.79 -36.10
CA HIS A 186 7.48 10.17 -36.44
C HIS A 186 8.33 9.93 -35.20
N THR A 187 9.38 9.10 -35.31
CA THR A 187 10.43 8.97 -34.27
C THR A 187 11.81 9.14 -34.89
N CYS A 188 12.60 10.06 -34.33
CA CYS A 188 13.87 10.55 -34.87
C CYS A 188 14.99 9.49 -35.02
N GLN A 189 14.90 8.35 -34.31
CA GLN A 189 16.02 7.41 -34.09
C GLN A 189 17.29 8.12 -33.57
N GLY A 190 17.10 9.03 -32.61
CA GLY A 190 18.18 9.89 -32.10
C GLY A 190 17.75 10.93 -31.08
N GLY A 191 18.75 11.59 -30.47
CA GLY A 191 18.58 12.65 -29.47
C GLY A 191 18.00 13.95 -30.06
N PHE A 192 17.33 14.73 -29.21
CA PHE A 192 16.50 15.86 -29.60
C PHE A 192 17.23 16.95 -30.40
N SER A 193 18.43 17.37 -29.96
CA SER A 193 19.27 18.36 -30.66
C SER A 193 19.76 17.85 -32.01
N GLY A 194 20.18 16.58 -32.08
CA GLY A 194 20.62 15.94 -33.31
C GLY A 194 19.49 15.83 -34.34
N CYS A 195 18.29 15.47 -33.90
CA CYS A 195 17.11 15.32 -34.77
C CYS A 195 16.77 16.62 -35.51
N TRP A 196 16.48 17.72 -34.79
CA TRP A 196 16.16 18.98 -35.46
C TRP A 196 17.37 19.58 -36.20
N GLY A 197 18.59 19.33 -35.72
CA GLY A 197 19.83 19.72 -36.42
C GLY A 197 19.98 19.05 -37.80
N TRP A 198 19.60 17.77 -37.92
CA TRP A 198 19.59 17.05 -39.20
C TRP A 198 18.50 17.54 -40.16
N LEU A 199 17.29 17.78 -39.66
CA LEU A 199 16.16 18.28 -40.45
C LEU A 199 16.41 19.70 -41.02
N LYS A 200 17.28 20.50 -40.36
CA LYS A 200 17.77 21.78 -40.89
C LYS A 200 18.93 21.65 -41.89
N ASN A 201 19.61 20.51 -41.98
CA ASN A 201 20.83 20.36 -42.80
C ASN A 201 20.49 20.40 -44.31
N CYS A 202 21.07 21.35 -45.05
CA CYS A 202 20.87 21.48 -46.50
C CYS A 202 21.24 20.23 -47.33
N ALA A 203 21.97 19.27 -46.75
CA ALA A 203 22.32 18.01 -47.39
C ALA A 203 21.36 16.85 -47.08
N SER A 204 20.42 16.99 -46.13
CA SER A 204 19.52 15.89 -45.75
C SER A 204 18.41 15.64 -46.77
N GLY A 205 17.92 16.69 -47.44
CA GLY A 205 16.80 16.61 -48.37
C GLY A 205 15.43 16.39 -47.71
N VAL A 206 15.37 16.40 -46.38
CA VAL A 206 14.18 16.11 -45.56
C VAL A 206 13.99 17.16 -44.45
N SER A 207 12.75 17.37 -44.02
CA SER A 207 12.41 18.26 -42.90
C SER A 207 11.05 17.88 -42.29
N ALA A 208 10.82 18.24 -41.03
CA ALA A 208 9.51 18.17 -40.38
C ALA A 208 9.07 19.56 -39.91
N HIS A 209 7.81 19.74 -39.54
CA HIS A 209 7.34 21.03 -39.00
C HIS A 209 7.79 21.18 -37.55
N TYR A 210 7.62 20.13 -36.74
CA TYR A 210 7.93 20.12 -35.32
C TYR A 210 8.83 18.95 -34.92
N VAL A 211 9.60 19.13 -33.84
CA VAL A 211 10.27 18.05 -33.10
C VAL A 211 9.95 18.20 -31.61
N VAL A 212 9.67 17.10 -30.91
CA VAL A 212 9.32 17.02 -29.48
C VAL A 212 10.37 16.20 -28.72
N SER A 213 10.81 16.68 -27.56
CA SER A 213 11.79 15.99 -26.70
C SER A 213 11.15 15.02 -25.71
N SER A 214 11.96 14.10 -25.18
CA SER A 214 11.58 13.24 -24.05
C SER A 214 11.32 14.01 -22.74
N GLY A 215 11.67 15.31 -22.70
CA GLY A 215 11.31 16.23 -21.63
C GLY A 215 10.08 17.12 -21.94
N GLY A 216 9.42 16.92 -23.09
CA GLY A 216 8.26 17.73 -23.50
C GLY A 216 8.59 19.10 -24.11
N GLU A 217 9.86 19.40 -24.41
CA GLU A 217 10.20 20.62 -25.15
C GLU A 217 9.80 20.45 -26.63
N VAL A 218 9.09 21.43 -27.19
CA VAL A 218 8.70 21.45 -28.61
C VAL A 218 9.52 22.50 -29.34
N VAL A 219 10.06 22.17 -30.52
CA VAL A 219 10.67 23.12 -31.44
C VAL A 219 9.97 23.10 -32.81
N GLN A 220 9.92 24.24 -33.50
CA GLN A 220 9.37 24.37 -34.85
C GLN A 220 10.46 24.74 -35.87
N LEU A 221 10.46 24.04 -37.01
CA LEU A 221 11.46 24.13 -38.07
C LEU A 221 10.88 24.64 -39.40
N VAL A 222 9.59 24.43 -39.67
CA VAL A 222 8.89 24.86 -40.89
C VAL A 222 7.52 25.39 -40.48
N GLU A 223 7.05 26.49 -41.08
CA GLU A 223 5.69 27.03 -40.85
C GLU A 223 4.64 26.04 -41.34
N GLU A 224 3.49 25.90 -40.66
CA GLU A 224 2.44 24.95 -41.08
C GLU A 224 1.88 25.27 -42.48
N ASN A 225 1.92 26.54 -42.88
CA ASN A 225 1.49 27.01 -44.20
C ASN A 225 2.43 26.56 -45.33
N ASP A 226 3.68 26.23 -45.01
CA ASP A 226 4.67 25.65 -45.93
C ASP A 226 4.58 24.11 -45.95
N VAL A 227 5.26 23.47 -46.89
CA VAL A 227 5.27 22.00 -47.04
C VAL A 227 6.64 21.44 -46.67
N ALA A 228 6.77 20.93 -45.44
CA ALA A 228 7.94 20.15 -45.02
C ALA A 228 8.02 18.79 -45.77
N TYR A 229 9.21 18.20 -45.84
CA TYR A 229 9.47 16.93 -46.52
C TYR A 229 9.74 15.80 -45.51
N HIS A 230 8.67 15.29 -44.88
CA HIS A 230 8.70 14.29 -43.82
C HIS A 230 8.10 12.93 -44.22
N ASP A 231 7.07 12.90 -45.07
CA ASP A 231 6.36 11.69 -45.52
C ASP A 231 5.88 11.90 -46.96
N ALA A 232 6.77 11.55 -47.91
CA ALA A 232 6.57 11.48 -49.36
C ALA A 232 5.30 12.16 -49.94
N CYS A 233 4.17 11.45 -49.97
CA CYS A 233 2.93 11.94 -50.59
C CYS A 233 2.01 12.71 -49.61
N PHE A 234 2.14 12.45 -48.31
CA PHE A 234 1.38 13.12 -47.24
C PHE A 234 1.83 14.57 -47.03
N ASN A 235 3.13 14.86 -47.23
CA ASN A 235 3.75 16.19 -47.16
C ASN A 235 2.83 17.37 -47.53
N THR A 236 2.13 17.27 -48.67
CA THR A 236 1.30 18.34 -49.22
C THR A 236 0.08 18.70 -48.36
N HIS A 237 -0.45 17.76 -47.57
CA HIS A 237 -1.70 17.91 -46.81
C HIS A 237 -1.58 17.55 -45.32
N SER A 238 -0.36 17.31 -44.83
CA SER A 238 -0.13 16.96 -43.42
C SER A 238 0.82 17.89 -42.66
N VAL A 239 0.81 17.77 -41.34
CA VAL A 239 1.86 18.27 -40.43
C VAL A 239 2.64 17.09 -39.84
N GLY A 240 3.90 16.92 -40.24
CA GLY A 240 4.84 15.98 -39.61
C GLY A 240 5.42 16.49 -38.29
N ILE A 241 5.36 15.64 -37.26
CA ILE A 241 5.88 15.86 -35.90
C ILE A 241 6.83 14.72 -35.53
N GLU A 242 8.07 15.07 -35.25
CA GLU A 242 9.17 14.16 -34.91
C GLU A 242 9.38 14.03 -33.41
N HIS A 243 9.75 12.84 -32.91
CA HIS A 243 9.92 12.59 -31.48
C HIS A 243 11.32 12.06 -31.16
N GLU A 244 11.98 12.67 -30.17
CA GLU A 244 13.27 12.21 -29.64
C GLU A 244 13.22 10.75 -29.17
N GLY A 245 14.19 9.95 -29.58
CA GLY A 245 14.40 8.60 -29.05
C GLY A 245 14.51 7.52 -30.10
N PHE A 246 14.41 6.27 -29.63
CA PHE A 246 14.62 5.05 -30.41
C PHE A 246 13.46 4.07 -30.18
N VAL A 247 12.96 3.48 -31.26
CA VAL A 247 11.78 2.58 -31.21
C VAL A 247 12.02 1.27 -30.47
N ASP A 248 13.29 0.88 -30.29
CA ASP A 248 13.71 -0.36 -29.63
C ASP A 248 13.81 -0.22 -28.09
N ASP A 249 13.69 0.99 -27.54
CA ASP A 249 13.70 1.26 -26.08
C ASP A 249 12.57 2.24 -25.67
N PRO A 250 11.29 1.90 -25.92
CA PRO A 250 10.17 2.81 -25.74
C PRO A 250 9.99 3.26 -24.28
N ASN A 251 10.29 2.39 -23.32
CA ASN A 251 10.17 2.66 -21.88
C ASN A 251 11.09 3.80 -21.40
N LYS A 252 12.23 4.01 -22.08
CA LYS A 252 13.16 5.10 -21.77
C LYS A 252 12.79 6.42 -22.45
N TRP A 253 12.32 6.36 -23.70
CA TRP A 253 12.20 7.54 -24.56
C TRP A 253 10.80 8.14 -24.62
N PHE A 254 9.75 7.31 -24.63
CA PHE A 254 8.37 7.76 -24.77
C PHE A 254 7.76 8.10 -23.40
N THR A 255 8.21 9.21 -22.83
CA THR A 255 7.79 9.67 -21.50
C THR A 255 6.41 10.32 -21.50
N ASP A 256 5.77 10.41 -20.33
CA ASP A 256 4.55 11.19 -20.12
C ASP A 256 4.69 12.66 -20.49
N ALA A 257 5.87 13.27 -20.29
CA ALA A 257 6.13 14.65 -20.68
C ALA A 257 6.12 14.84 -22.21
N MET A 258 6.68 13.87 -22.94
CA MET A 258 6.61 13.81 -24.41
C MET A 258 5.17 13.63 -24.88
N TYR A 259 4.48 12.58 -24.42
CA TYR A 259 3.09 12.32 -24.81
C TYR A 259 2.18 13.52 -24.51
N CYS A 260 2.33 14.15 -23.34
CA CYS A 260 1.56 15.32 -22.95
C CYS A 260 1.80 16.54 -23.86
N SER A 261 3.07 16.85 -24.14
CA SER A 261 3.42 18.04 -24.94
C SER A 261 3.10 17.86 -26.42
N SER A 262 3.32 16.64 -26.94
CA SER A 262 2.90 16.26 -28.29
C SER A 262 1.38 16.25 -28.43
N ALA A 263 0.64 15.73 -27.45
CA ALA A 263 -0.83 15.74 -27.46
C ALA A 263 -1.41 17.17 -27.47
N LYS A 264 -0.84 18.08 -26.67
CA LYS A 264 -1.20 19.51 -26.68
C LYS A 264 -0.93 20.18 -28.04
N LEU A 265 0.22 19.88 -28.65
CA LEU A 265 0.56 20.33 -30.01
C LEU A 265 -0.45 19.80 -31.04
N VAL A 266 -0.68 18.48 -31.07
CA VAL A 266 -1.64 17.83 -31.98
C VAL A 266 -3.05 18.38 -31.82
N LYS A 267 -3.53 18.55 -30.58
CA LYS A 267 -4.84 19.14 -30.31
C LYS A 267 -4.93 20.59 -30.81
N SER A 268 -3.87 21.38 -30.65
CA SER A 268 -3.79 22.74 -31.21
C SER A 268 -3.84 22.74 -32.74
N ILE A 269 -3.17 21.79 -33.40
CA ILE A 269 -3.20 21.64 -34.86
C ILE A 269 -4.60 21.24 -35.33
N CYS A 270 -5.26 20.28 -34.66
CA CYS A 270 -6.66 19.93 -34.94
C CYS A 270 -7.57 21.16 -34.89
N ASP A 271 -7.51 21.90 -33.78
CA ASP A 271 -8.42 23.02 -33.51
C ASP A 271 -8.22 24.19 -34.49
N ARG A 272 -6.98 24.46 -34.92
CA ARG A 272 -6.70 25.49 -35.93
C ARG A 272 -7.14 25.10 -37.33
N ASN A 273 -6.97 23.83 -37.70
CA ASN A 273 -7.19 23.34 -39.07
C ASN A 273 -8.58 22.70 -39.28
N ASN A 274 -9.37 22.53 -38.21
CA ASN A 274 -10.64 21.78 -38.18
C ASN A 274 -10.49 20.29 -38.54
N ILE A 275 -9.35 19.69 -38.18
CA ILE A 275 -9.11 18.25 -38.34
C ILE A 275 -9.80 17.49 -37.19
N PRO A 276 -10.56 16.41 -37.47
CA PRO A 276 -11.05 15.52 -36.43
C PRO A 276 -9.87 14.88 -35.68
N CYS A 277 -9.77 15.11 -34.37
CA CYS A 277 -8.73 14.55 -33.50
C CYS A 277 -8.96 13.05 -33.21
N ASP A 278 -8.85 12.25 -34.27
CA ASP A 278 -9.02 10.79 -34.26
C ASP A 278 -7.89 10.08 -35.04
N ARG A 279 -7.87 8.74 -34.95
CA ARG A 279 -6.84 7.90 -35.61
C ARG A 279 -7.04 7.73 -37.12
N ALA A 280 -8.07 8.34 -37.72
CA ALA A 280 -8.20 8.42 -39.17
C ALA A 280 -7.48 9.66 -39.75
N HIS A 281 -7.07 10.62 -38.91
CA HIS A 281 -6.34 11.82 -39.34
C HIS A 281 -5.00 12.01 -38.60
N ILE A 282 -4.85 11.43 -37.40
CA ILE A 282 -3.59 11.35 -36.66
C ILE A 282 -3.00 9.95 -36.84
N ARG A 283 -1.87 9.86 -37.54
CA ARG A 283 -1.27 8.60 -38.04
C ARG A 283 0.20 8.48 -37.64
N GLY A 284 0.69 7.26 -37.45
CA GLY A 284 2.13 6.98 -37.48
C GLY A 284 2.66 7.02 -38.90
N HIS A 285 3.95 7.30 -39.09
CA HIS A 285 4.60 7.26 -40.39
C HIS A 285 4.50 5.87 -41.06
N GLY A 286 4.66 4.80 -40.28
CA GLY A 286 4.42 3.42 -40.75
C GLY A 286 2.95 3.05 -41.01
N GLU A 287 2.01 4.01 -40.91
CA GLU A 287 0.57 3.80 -41.12
C GLU A 287 0.01 4.60 -42.33
N THR A 288 0.88 5.27 -43.09
CA THR A 288 0.51 6.03 -44.31
C THR A 288 0.61 5.16 -45.57
N PRO A 289 -0.53 4.75 -46.17
CA PRO A 289 -0.50 3.73 -47.23
C PRO A 289 0.15 4.23 -48.52
N ASP A 290 0.70 3.28 -49.30
CA ASP A 290 1.19 3.44 -50.67
C ASP A 290 2.36 4.44 -50.89
N CYS A 291 2.91 5.04 -49.82
CA CYS A 291 3.89 6.14 -49.93
C CYS A 291 5.18 6.00 -49.10
N SER A 292 5.20 5.17 -48.03
CA SER A 292 6.37 4.96 -47.18
C SER A 292 6.56 3.46 -46.85
N ASP A 293 7.81 3.03 -46.67
CA ASP A 293 8.20 1.71 -46.15
C ASP A 293 8.77 1.77 -44.73
N HIS A 294 8.65 2.93 -44.08
CA HIS A 294 9.01 3.17 -42.69
C HIS A 294 8.10 2.44 -41.68
N THR A 295 8.56 2.35 -40.44
CA THR A 295 7.86 1.66 -39.34
C THR A 295 7.72 2.50 -38.07
N ASP A 296 8.25 3.72 -38.04
CA ASP A 296 8.12 4.64 -36.91
C ASP A 296 6.68 5.19 -36.77
N PRO A 297 6.20 5.56 -35.56
CA PRO A 297 6.90 5.62 -34.27
C PRO A 297 7.12 4.25 -33.60
N GLY A 298 6.84 3.15 -34.28
CA GLY A 298 7.14 1.79 -33.82
C GLY A 298 6.06 1.20 -32.91
N ALA A 299 6.18 -0.09 -32.65
CA ALA A 299 5.21 -0.85 -31.85
C ALA A 299 5.17 -0.45 -30.36
N GLY A 300 6.18 0.28 -29.88
CA GLY A 300 6.26 0.79 -28.51
C GLY A 300 5.52 2.10 -28.26
N TRP A 301 4.98 2.75 -29.30
CA TRP A 301 4.21 3.98 -29.15
C TRP A 301 2.78 3.68 -28.66
N ASP A 302 2.44 4.12 -27.45
CA ASP A 302 1.13 3.91 -26.84
C ASP A 302 0.09 4.86 -27.44
N TRP A 303 -0.51 4.40 -28.54
CA TRP A 303 -1.61 5.09 -29.20
C TRP A 303 -2.85 5.27 -28.32
N LYS A 304 -3.09 4.43 -27.32
CA LYS A 304 -4.25 4.59 -26.43
C LYS A 304 -4.02 5.81 -25.54
N LYS A 305 -2.90 5.82 -24.82
CA LYS A 305 -2.48 6.92 -23.94
C LYS A 305 -2.33 8.24 -24.70
N PHE A 306 -1.71 8.21 -25.87
CA PHE A 306 -1.54 9.40 -26.69
C PHE A 306 -2.88 10.01 -27.14
N MET A 307 -3.80 9.19 -27.65
CA MET A 307 -5.11 9.67 -28.09
C MET A 307 -6.00 10.12 -26.92
N GLU A 308 -5.90 9.47 -25.77
CA GLU A 308 -6.55 9.92 -24.53
C GLU A 308 -6.05 11.32 -24.13
N TYR A 309 -4.74 11.55 -24.14
CA TYR A 309 -4.18 12.89 -23.86
C TYR A 309 -4.55 13.93 -24.95
N VAL A 310 -4.69 13.54 -26.22
CA VAL A 310 -5.15 14.44 -27.29
C VAL A 310 -6.61 14.85 -27.10
N GLN A 311 -7.47 13.92 -26.68
CA GLN A 311 -8.91 14.14 -26.56
C GLN A 311 -9.29 14.83 -25.24
N CYS A 312 -8.61 14.48 -24.15
CA CYS A 312 -9.00 14.87 -22.79
C CYS A 312 -7.96 15.71 -22.05
N GLY A 313 -6.72 15.78 -22.53
CA GLY A 313 -5.61 16.47 -21.86
C GLY A 313 -4.73 15.52 -21.03
N CYS A 314 -3.61 16.05 -20.54
CA CYS A 314 -2.64 15.27 -19.80
C CYS A 314 -3.16 14.96 -18.40
N GLY A 315 -3.47 13.69 -18.13
CA GLY A 315 -4.08 13.21 -16.88
C GLY A 315 -5.11 12.11 -17.13
N GLY A 316 -5.78 12.14 -18.28
CA GLY A 316 -6.88 11.23 -18.62
C GLY A 316 -8.18 12.01 -18.87
N CYS A 317 -9.28 11.28 -19.07
CA CYS A 317 -10.61 11.89 -19.21
C CYS A 317 -11.28 12.10 -17.85
N CYS A 318 -11.34 13.35 -17.41
CA CYS A 318 -12.01 13.77 -16.17
C CYS A 318 -13.42 13.16 -16.05
N ASN A 319 -13.72 12.50 -14.92
CA ASN A 319 -15.06 12.04 -14.59
C ASN A 319 -15.59 12.82 -13.39
N ALA A 320 -16.48 13.78 -13.64
CA ALA A 320 -17.04 14.73 -12.66
C ALA A 320 -17.90 14.13 -11.53
N ALA A 321 -17.75 12.83 -11.24
CA ALA A 321 -18.55 12.06 -10.29
C ALA A 321 -17.77 10.95 -9.54
N THR A 322 -16.47 10.74 -9.81
CA THR A 322 -15.67 9.70 -9.17
C THR A 322 -14.27 10.19 -8.86
N GLU A 323 -13.93 10.26 -7.57
CA GLU A 323 -12.55 10.25 -7.10
C GLU A 323 -12.12 8.84 -6.69
N THR A 324 -10.83 8.56 -6.84
CA THR A 324 -10.21 7.30 -6.43
C THR A 324 -8.87 7.64 -5.81
N CYS A 325 -8.53 7.07 -4.64
CA CYS A 325 -7.21 7.23 -4.04
C CYS A 325 -6.11 6.66 -4.96
N ASN A 326 -5.55 7.51 -5.82
CA ASN A 326 -4.62 7.12 -6.88
C ASN A 326 -3.53 8.18 -7.16
N GLY A 327 -3.55 9.32 -6.47
CA GLY A 327 -2.60 10.41 -6.62
C GLY A 327 -2.92 11.34 -7.79
N LYS A 328 -4.18 11.39 -8.23
CA LYS A 328 -4.66 12.26 -9.32
C LYS A 328 -5.92 13.01 -8.90
N ASP A 329 -6.23 14.01 -9.70
CA ASP A 329 -7.49 14.76 -9.71
C ASP A 329 -8.40 14.08 -10.76
N ASP A 330 -9.13 13.03 -10.38
CA ASP A 330 -9.92 12.22 -11.33
C ASP A 330 -11.14 13.00 -11.87
N ASN A 331 -11.65 13.98 -11.11
CA ASN A 331 -12.80 14.81 -11.45
C ASN A 331 -12.45 16.20 -12.01
N CYS A 332 -11.17 16.59 -11.96
CA CYS A 332 -10.59 17.83 -12.49
C CYS A 332 -11.06 19.12 -11.79
N ASN A 333 -11.22 19.10 -10.47
CA ASN A 333 -11.58 20.29 -9.68
C ASN A 333 -10.37 21.05 -9.10
N GLY A 334 -9.18 20.47 -9.14
CA GLY A 334 -7.93 21.06 -8.62
C GLY A 334 -7.50 20.55 -7.24
N GLU A 335 -8.26 19.66 -6.62
CA GLU A 335 -7.89 18.85 -5.45
C GLU A 335 -7.45 17.45 -5.92
N ILE A 336 -6.74 16.69 -5.08
CA ILE A 336 -6.25 15.34 -5.41
C ILE A 336 -6.74 14.40 -4.32
N ASP A 337 -7.34 13.27 -4.72
CA ASP A 337 -7.86 12.24 -3.82
C ASP A 337 -8.80 12.80 -2.71
N GLU A 338 -9.65 13.80 -2.99
CA GLU A 338 -10.48 14.43 -1.95
C GLU A 338 -11.75 13.65 -1.59
N GLY A 339 -12.46 14.10 -0.53
CA GLY A 339 -13.72 13.48 -0.11
C GLY A 339 -13.57 12.19 0.70
N ASP A 340 -12.46 12.07 1.45
CA ASP A 340 -12.10 10.91 2.28
C ASP A 340 -11.90 9.59 1.48
N VAL A 341 -11.55 9.63 0.19
CA VAL A 341 -11.43 8.39 -0.64
C VAL A 341 -10.27 7.48 -0.23
N CYS A 342 -9.14 8.03 0.21
CA CYS A 342 -8.02 7.24 0.72
C CYS A 342 -8.33 6.62 2.08
N GLU A 343 -8.99 7.39 2.95
CA GLU A 343 -9.47 6.98 4.26
C GLU A 343 -10.51 5.84 4.14
N VAL A 344 -11.46 5.96 3.20
CA VAL A 344 -12.45 4.92 2.90
C VAL A 344 -11.78 3.68 2.32
N GLY A 345 -10.83 3.84 1.38
CA GLY A 345 -10.07 2.73 0.82
C GLY A 345 -9.36 1.91 1.90
N LEU A 346 -8.68 2.57 2.85
CA LEU A 346 -8.04 1.89 3.98
C LEU A 346 -9.05 1.10 4.84
N LEU A 347 -10.22 1.68 5.14
CA LEU A 347 -11.28 1.02 5.90
C LEU A 347 -11.99 -0.13 5.15
N GLN A 348 -11.90 -0.16 3.82
CA GLN A 348 -12.37 -1.28 3.00
C GLN A 348 -11.31 -2.37 2.88
N ASN A 349 -10.02 -2.00 2.86
CA ASN A 349 -8.88 -2.89 2.73
C ASN A 349 -8.55 -3.64 4.03
N GLU A 350 -8.72 -3.02 5.19
CA GLU A 350 -8.29 -3.57 6.49
C GLU A 350 -9.40 -3.65 7.56
N PRO A 351 -10.52 -4.39 7.37
CA PRO A 351 -11.55 -4.55 8.39
C PRO A 351 -11.02 -4.99 9.76
N GLY A 352 -10.17 -6.02 9.78
CA GLY A 352 -9.56 -6.55 11.01
C GLY A 352 -8.61 -5.60 11.75
N ALA A 353 -8.21 -4.47 11.16
CA ALA A 353 -7.36 -3.48 11.84
C ALA A 353 -8.13 -2.54 12.78
N TYR A 354 -9.43 -2.33 12.53
CA TYR A 354 -10.29 -1.43 13.30
C TYR A 354 -11.49 -2.12 13.95
N ALA A 355 -11.80 -3.32 13.49
CA ALA A 355 -12.79 -4.25 14.02
C ALA A 355 -12.19 -5.67 13.97
N PRO A 356 -11.12 -5.96 14.74
CA PRO A 356 -10.60 -7.31 14.87
C PRO A 356 -11.71 -8.24 15.41
N PRO A 357 -11.72 -9.52 15.02
CA PRO A 357 -12.52 -10.53 15.70
C PRO A 357 -12.10 -10.67 17.18
N SER A 358 -13.04 -10.96 18.07
CA SER A 358 -12.72 -11.39 19.45
C SER A 358 -12.14 -12.81 19.47
N THR A 359 -12.56 -13.66 18.53
CA THR A 359 -12.05 -15.01 18.28
C THR A 359 -12.33 -15.42 16.83
N THR A 360 -11.52 -16.31 16.28
CA THR A 360 -11.85 -17.07 15.06
C THR A 360 -11.74 -18.58 15.26
N ASP A 361 -11.81 -19.09 16.49
CA ASP A 361 -11.96 -20.52 16.76
C ASP A 361 -13.39 -20.97 16.41
N VAL A 362 -13.61 -21.39 15.16
CA VAL A 362 -14.93 -21.82 14.69
C VAL A 362 -15.27 -23.21 15.22
N ASN A 363 -14.26 -23.99 15.62
CA ASN A 363 -14.36 -25.42 15.86
C ASN A 363 -14.35 -25.81 17.35
N GLY A 364 -14.04 -24.85 18.24
CA GLY A 364 -14.04 -24.98 19.70
C GLY A 364 -12.87 -25.80 20.24
N ASP A 365 -11.70 -25.73 19.61
CA ASP A 365 -10.48 -26.44 20.05
C ASP A 365 -9.44 -25.56 20.77
N GLY A 366 -9.68 -24.26 20.86
CA GLY A 366 -8.85 -23.26 21.53
C GLY A 366 -7.83 -22.56 20.63
N GLN A 367 -7.71 -22.95 19.35
CA GLN A 367 -6.81 -22.32 18.39
C GLN A 367 -7.56 -21.42 17.40
N ALA A 368 -6.90 -20.36 16.93
CA ALA A 368 -7.43 -19.49 15.91
C ALA A 368 -7.45 -20.14 14.53
N ASP A 369 -8.64 -20.33 13.95
CA ASP A 369 -8.76 -20.74 12.55
C ASP A 369 -8.44 -19.57 11.60
N VAL A 370 -8.30 -19.87 10.30
CA VAL A 370 -8.34 -18.85 9.25
C VAL A 370 -9.55 -19.08 8.35
N CYS A 371 -10.43 -18.07 8.29
CA CYS A 371 -11.64 -18.08 7.48
C CYS A 371 -11.53 -17.04 6.36
N GLY A 372 -12.13 -17.35 5.21
CA GLY A 372 -12.14 -16.46 4.06
C GLY A 372 -13.33 -16.71 3.13
N ARG A 373 -13.82 -15.63 2.50
CA ARG A 373 -14.89 -15.67 1.53
C ARG A 373 -14.33 -15.62 0.11
N GLY A 374 -14.59 -16.67 -0.66
CA GLY A 374 -14.25 -16.75 -2.09
C GLY A 374 -15.48 -16.66 -2.99
N TYR A 375 -15.27 -16.82 -4.30
CA TYR A 375 -16.31 -16.66 -5.34
C TYR A 375 -17.65 -17.36 -5.05
N SER A 376 -17.63 -18.58 -4.50
CA SER A 376 -18.81 -19.40 -4.26
C SER A 376 -19.33 -19.42 -2.82
N GLY A 377 -18.67 -18.71 -1.89
CA GLY A 377 -19.01 -18.73 -0.46
C GLY A 377 -17.79 -18.75 0.46
N VAL A 378 -18.06 -18.93 1.76
CA VAL A 378 -17.06 -18.95 2.84
C VAL A 378 -16.53 -20.35 3.09
N TRP A 379 -15.27 -20.45 3.49
CA TRP A 379 -14.72 -21.63 4.15
C TRP A 379 -13.64 -21.21 5.15
N CYS A 380 -13.33 -22.11 6.07
CA CYS A 380 -12.22 -22.00 7.00
C CYS A 380 -11.20 -23.14 6.79
N HIS A 381 -9.99 -22.91 7.25
CA HIS A 381 -8.99 -23.93 7.55
C HIS A 381 -8.77 -23.93 9.06
N PHE A 382 -9.03 -25.07 9.68
CA PHE A 382 -8.83 -25.17 11.12
C PHE A 382 -7.35 -25.23 11.48
N ALA A 383 -6.99 -24.62 12.61
CA ALA A 383 -5.70 -24.87 13.26
C ALA A 383 -5.66 -26.30 13.84
N GLN A 384 -4.45 -26.85 14.04
CA GLN A 384 -4.18 -28.18 14.59
C GLN A 384 -2.75 -28.22 15.14
N ASP A 385 -2.43 -29.14 16.07
CA ASP A 385 -1.13 -29.38 16.75
C ASP A 385 0.16 -29.23 15.89
N SER A 386 0.07 -29.32 14.56
CA SER A 386 1.22 -29.22 13.65
C SER A 386 0.88 -28.60 12.27
N GLY A 387 -0.05 -27.65 12.20
CA GLY A 387 -0.38 -26.93 10.97
C GLY A 387 -1.87 -26.83 10.68
N TRP A 388 -2.18 -26.58 9.41
CA TRP A 388 -3.55 -26.34 8.96
C TRP A 388 -4.29 -27.60 8.52
N ALA A 389 -5.53 -27.73 8.97
CA ALA A 389 -6.46 -28.73 8.49
C ALA A 389 -6.78 -28.60 7.00
N ALA A 390 -7.36 -29.64 6.43
CA ALA A 390 -7.96 -29.55 5.10
C ALA A 390 -9.13 -28.55 5.10
N LYS A 391 -9.29 -27.85 3.97
CA LYS A 391 -10.40 -26.93 3.71
C LYS A 391 -11.75 -27.53 4.12
N THR A 392 -12.49 -26.81 4.95
CA THR A 392 -13.89 -27.13 5.31
C THR A 392 -14.83 -27.07 4.09
N GLU A 393 -16.05 -27.60 4.23
CA GLU A 393 -17.07 -27.48 3.20
C GLU A 393 -17.38 -26.00 2.92
N THR A 394 -17.26 -25.55 1.66
CA THR A 394 -17.60 -24.18 1.30
C THR A 394 -19.10 -23.93 1.50
N LYS A 395 -19.45 -23.01 2.40
CA LYS A 395 -20.83 -22.68 2.76
C LYS A 395 -21.43 -21.73 1.72
N PRO A 396 -22.42 -22.17 0.91
CA PRO A 396 -23.05 -21.33 -0.08
C PRO A 396 -23.99 -20.31 0.58
N GLY A 397 -24.17 -19.16 -0.06
CA GLY A 397 -24.90 -18.02 0.51
C GLY A 397 -24.04 -16.76 0.53
N TRP A 398 -22.75 -16.93 0.82
CA TRP A 398 -21.74 -15.85 0.92
C TRP A 398 -20.99 -15.54 -0.40
N GLY A 399 -21.45 -16.03 -1.56
CA GLY A 399 -20.75 -15.93 -2.85
C GLY A 399 -21.11 -14.71 -3.69
N ASN A 400 -20.39 -14.46 -4.80
CA ASN A 400 -20.68 -13.37 -5.75
C ASN A 400 -22.13 -13.46 -6.28
N ALA A 401 -22.62 -14.68 -6.49
CA ALA A 401 -23.99 -14.92 -6.97
C ALA A 401 -25.09 -14.45 -6.00
N GLN A 402 -24.74 -14.07 -4.78
CA GLN A 402 -25.63 -13.51 -3.76
C GLN A 402 -25.34 -12.01 -3.46
N GLY A 403 -24.42 -11.36 -4.17
CA GLY A 403 -24.09 -9.93 -3.99
C GLY A 403 -23.00 -9.63 -2.96
N TRP A 404 -22.24 -10.66 -2.53
CA TRP A 404 -21.10 -10.49 -1.63
C TRP A 404 -19.81 -10.04 -2.33
N ASP A 405 -19.87 -9.70 -3.61
CA ASP A 405 -18.83 -8.94 -4.31
C ASP A 405 -19.04 -7.42 -4.25
N ASP A 406 -20.12 -6.95 -3.60
CA ASP A 406 -20.28 -5.55 -3.22
C ASP A 406 -19.44 -5.21 -1.97
N VAL A 407 -18.64 -4.14 -2.05
CA VAL A 407 -17.76 -3.69 -0.95
C VAL A 407 -18.52 -3.26 0.31
N SER A 408 -19.76 -2.77 0.16
CA SER A 408 -20.63 -2.43 1.29
C SER A 408 -21.19 -3.65 2.03
N ASN A 409 -20.89 -4.85 1.50
CA ASN A 409 -21.23 -6.13 2.11
C ASN A 409 -19.95 -6.87 2.57
N PHE A 410 -18.98 -7.15 1.69
CA PHE A 410 -17.82 -7.97 2.09
C PHE A 410 -16.89 -7.33 3.11
N SER A 411 -16.74 -5.99 3.13
CA SER A 411 -15.89 -5.32 4.15
C SER A 411 -16.51 -5.32 5.56
N THR A 412 -17.73 -5.84 5.70
CA THR A 412 -18.48 -5.89 6.96
C THR A 412 -18.41 -7.24 7.66
N PHE A 413 -17.62 -8.19 7.16
CA PHE A 413 -17.40 -9.50 7.80
C PHE A 413 -16.79 -9.30 9.19
N ARG A 414 -17.41 -9.87 10.23
CA ARG A 414 -16.98 -9.88 11.63
C ARG A 414 -17.14 -11.29 12.19
N MET A 415 -16.24 -11.67 13.09
CA MET A 415 -16.31 -12.97 13.78
C MET A 415 -16.13 -12.82 15.29
N GLY A 416 -16.73 -13.75 16.00
CA GLY A 416 -16.79 -13.83 17.46
C GLY A 416 -18.07 -14.56 17.89
N ASP A 417 -18.24 -14.85 19.17
CA ASP A 417 -19.39 -15.64 19.66
C ASP A 417 -20.64 -14.76 19.85
N ILE A 418 -21.62 -14.87 18.97
CA ILE A 418 -22.87 -14.09 19.07
C ILE A 418 -23.97 -14.84 19.83
N ASN A 419 -23.70 -16.06 20.33
CA ASN A 419 -24.73 -16.96 20.86
C ASN A 419 -24.41 -17.61 22.22
N GLY A 420 -23.19 -17.43 22.73
CA GLY A 420 -22.72 -17.89 24.03
C GLY A 420 -22.45 -19.39 24.10
N ASP A 421 -22.06 -20.02 22.99
CA ASP A 421 -21.75 -21.45 22.92
C ASP A 421 -20.26 -21.79 22.77
N GLY A 422 -19.40 -20.77 22.73
CA GLY A 422 -17.94 -20.87 22.72
C GLY A 422 -17.33 -21.09 21.34
N PHE A 423 -18.12 -21.01 20.26
CA PHE A 423 -17.63 -21.10 18.89
C PHE A 423 -17.67 -19.73 18.21
N ALA A 424 -16.67 -19.44 17.37
CA ALA A 424 -16.66 -18.22 16.57
C ALA A 424 -17.72 -18.27 15.46
N ASP A 425 -18.72 -17.40 15.57
CA ASP A 425 -19.73 -17.16 14.55
C ASP A 425 -19.22 -16.16 13.50
N LEU A 426 -19.91 -16.06 12.37
CA LEU A 426 -19.62 -15.09 11.30
C LEU A 426 -20.85 -14.24 10.99
N CYS A 427 -20.79 -12.93 11.22
CA CYS A 427 -21.81 -11.98 10.77
C CYS A 427 -21.29 -11.04 9.68
N ALA A 428 -22.19 -10.64 8.77
CA ALA A 428 -21.96 -9.53 7.88
C ALA A 428 -23.26 -8.88 7.38
N ARG A 429 -23.15 -7.64 6.90
CA ARG A 429 -24.26 -6.87 6.35
C ARG A 429 -24.51 -7.25 4.88
N SER A 430 -25.72 -7.69 4.57
CA SER A 430 -26.25 -7.82 3.22
C SER A 430 -27.10 -6.59 2.84
N ASN A 431 -27.55 -6.52 1.59
CA ASN A 431 -28.41 -5.44 1.11
C ASN A 431 -29.71 -5.30 1.92
N ASP A 432 -30.23 -6.39 2.48
CA ASP A 432 -31.51 -6.44 3.18
C ASP A 432 -31.38 -6.38 4.72
N GLY A 433 -30.17 -6.42 5.29
CA GLY A 433 -29.92 -6.41 6.74
C GLY A 433 -28.68 -7.22 7.12
N VAL A 434 -28.48 -7.57 8.39
CA VAL A 434 -27.37 -8.42 8.84
C VAL A 434 -27.75 -9.90 8.77
N GLU A 435 -26.88 -10.70 8.17
CA GLU A 435 -26.93 -12.15 8.09
C GLU A 435 -25.77 -12.73 8.91
N CYS A 436 -25.98 -13.86 9.57
CA CYS A 436 -24.93 -14.56 10.30
C CYS A 436 -24.99 -16.08 10.04
N SER A 437 -23.82 -16.70 10.11
CA SER A 437 -23.57 -18.14 10.10
C SER A 437 -23.01 -18.56 11.45
N LEU A 438 -23.59 -19.60 12.07
CA LEU A 438 -23.15 -20.06 13.38
C LEU A 438 -21.96 -21.04 13.29
N GLY A 439 -21.05 -20.97 14.27
CA GLY A 439 -19.91 -21.86 14.45
C GLY A 439 -20.31 -23.27 14.91
N SER A 440 -19.38 -24.21 14.82
CA SER A 440 -19.51 -25.57 15.35
C SER A 440 -18.21 -26.36 15.14
N ALA A 441 -18.05 -27.49 15.84
CA ALA A 441 -16.98 -28.46 15.59
C ALA A 441 -16.89 -28.99 14.13
N GLU A 442 -17.93 -28.81 13.30
CA GLU A 442 -17.93 -29.13 11.87
C GLU A 442 -17.68 -27.91 10.94
N GLY A 443 -17.50 -26.72 11.52
CA GLY A 443 -17.34 -25.42 10.87
C GLY A 443 -18.62 -24.61 10.81
N LEU A 444 -18.54 -23.41 10.23
CA LEU A 444 -19.68 -22.51 10.04
C LEU A 444 -20.88 -23.23 9.37
N ASP A 445 -22.10 -22.89 9.76
CA ASP A 445 -23.30 -23.31 9.05
C ASP A 445 -23.50 -22.50 7.73
N ALA A 446 -24.48 -22.89 6.93
CA ALA A 446 -24.91 -22.02 5.83
C ALA A 446 -25.81 -20.93 6.42
N PRO A 447 -25.65 -19.65 6.02
CA PRO A 447 -26.34 -18.54 6.65
C PRO A 447 -27.84 -18.82 6.64
N GLY A 448 -28.46 -18.67 7.82
CA GLY A 448 -29.83 -19.05 8.04
C GLY A 448 -30.77 -18.44 7.00
N SER A 449 -31.90 -19.09 6.70
CA SER A 449 -32.85 -18.61 5.68
C SER A 449 -33.63 -17.34 6.06
N GLY A 450 -33.07 -16.50 6.93
CA GLY A 450 -33.60 -15.25 7.46
C GLY A 450 -32.48 -14.45 8.12
N ARG A 451 -32.67 -13.12 8.18
CA ARG A 451 -31.69 -12.17 8.71
C ARG A 451 -31.72 -12.13 10.24
N TRP A 452 -30.57 -11.87 10.84
CA TRP A 452 -30.43 -11.62 12.27
C TRP A 452 -30.88 -10.21 12.65
N TYR A 453 -30.77 -9.24 11.73
CA TYR A 453 -31.26 -7.87 11.94
C TYR A 453 -31.66 -7.15 10.65
N ASP A 454 -32.84 -6.52 10.62
CA ASP A 454 -33.35 -5.78 9.45
C ASP A 454 -32.88 -4.32 9.38
N GLY A 455 -32.37 -3.74 10.48
CA GLY A 455 -32.15 -2.30 10.59
C GLY A 455 -30.96 -1.74 9.79
N MET A 456 -29.94 -2.57 9.53
CA MET A 456 -28.72 -2.18 8.79
C MET A 456 -28.81 -2.45 7.27
N ALA A 457 -29.98 -2.23 6.68
CA ALA A 457 -30.25 -2.48 5.26
C ALA A 457 -29.97 -1.28 4.34
N ASP A 458 -29.89 -1.53 3.03
CA ASP A 458 -29.80 -0.50 1.98
C ASP A 458 -30.96 0.48 2.00
N ALA A 459 -32.15 0.00 2.40
CA ALA A 459 -33.33 0.84 2.61
C ALA A 459 -33.11 1.91 3.70
N GLY A 460 -32.23 1.64 4.66
CA GLY A 460 -31.75 2.59 5.67
C GLY A 460 -30.50 3.39 5.25
N SER A 461 -30.07 3.27 3.99
CA SER A 461 -28.80 3.82 3.45
C SER A 461 -27.52 3.24 4.08
N TRP A 462 -27.56 2.05 4.70
CA TRP A 462 -26.37 1.47 5.31
C TRP A 462 -25.28 1.04 4.32
N ASN A 463 -25.56 1.01 3.01
CA ASN A 463 -24.56 0.85 1.95
C ASN A 463 -23.60 2.07 1.77
N ARG A 464 -23.57 3.02 2.70
CA ARG A 464 -22.62 4.14 2.71
C ARG A 464 -21.40 3.82 3.58
N PRO A 465 -20.16 4.15 3.14
CA PRO A 465 -18.94 3.84 3.88
C PRO A 465 -18.98 4.29 5.35
N LYS A 466 -19.42 5.53 5.59
CA LYS A 466 -19.58 6.14 6.93
C LYS A 466 -20.57 5.45 7.89
N PHE A 467 -21.24 4.39 7.44
CA PHE A 467 -22.07 3.52 8.26
C PHE A 467 -21.53 2.08 8.23
N TYR A 468 -21.36 1.44 7.06
CA TYR A 468 -20.96 0.03 7.05
C TYR A 468 -19.55 -0.26 7.59
N THR A 469 -18.57 0.66 7.47
CA THR A 469 -17.24 0.46 8.09
C THR A 469 -17.26 0.63 9.61
N THR A 470 -18.40 1.04 10.18
CA THR A 470 -18.56 1.21 11.62
C THR A 470 -19.16 -0.02 12.31
N LEU A 471 -19.55 -1.07 11.56
CA LEU A 471 -20.02 -2.32 12.18
C LEU A 471 -18.94 -2.93 13.08
N ARG A 472 -19.35 -3.30 14.30
CA ARG A 472 -18.60 -4.08 15.28
C ARG A 472 -19.50 -5.20 15.81
N LEU A 473 -18.88 -6.26 16.29
CA LEU A 473 -19.43 -7.16 17.28
C LEU A 473 -18.66 -6.89 18.58
N ALA A 474 -19.36 -6.85 19.72
CA ALA A 474 -18.79 -6.61 21.05
C ALA A 474 -19.85 -6.87 22.12
N ASP A 475 -19.54 -7.56 23.22
CA ASP A 475 -20.48 -7.69 24.35
C ASP A 475 -20.57 -6.34 25.09
N VAL A 476 -21.68 -5.61 24.94
CA VAL A 476 -21.88 -4.31 25.62
C VAL A 476 -22.71 -4.43 26.90
N ASN A 477 -23.09 -5.64 27.28
CA ASN A 477 -24.07 -5.88 28.34
C ASN A 477 -23.57 -6.82 29.45
N GLY A 478 -22.52 -7.61 29.19
CA GLY A 478 -21.84 -8.52 30.10
C GLY A 478 -22.53 -9.87 30.22
N ASP A 479 -23.13 -10.38 29.13
CA ASP A 479 -23.80 -11.69 29.08
C ASP A 479 -23.03 -12.77 28.32
N GLY A 480 -21.83 -12.46 27.83
CA GLY A 480 -20.95 -13.38 27.09
C GLY A 480 -21.38 -13.60 25.64
N MET A 481 -22.29 -12.77 25.11
CA MET A 481 -22.66 -12.78 23.69
C MET A 481 -22.24 -11.46 23.04
N GLU A 482 -21.66 -11.52 21.84
CA GLU A 482 -21.35 -10.30 21.12
C GLU A 482 -22.59 -9.62 20.53
N ASP A 483 -22.73 -8.32 20.80
CA ASP A 483 -23.82 -7.48 20.34
C ASP A 483 -23.47 -6.75 19.04
N LEU A 484 -24.47 -6.57 18.17
CA LEU A 484 -24.28 -5.88 16.88
C LEU A 484 -24.28 -4.36 17.08
N CYS A 485 -23.10 -3.73 16.96
CA CYS A 485 -22.92 -2.29 17.10
C CYS A 485 -22.65 -1.60 15.77
N GLY A 486 -23.10 -0.36 15.62
CA GLY A 486 -22.84 0.45 14.44
C GLY A 486 -23.27 1.92 14.56
N ARG A 487 -22.82 2.73 13.60
CA ARG A 487 -23.11 4.15 13.52
C ARG A 487 -24.11 4.45 12.41
N SER A 488 -25.22 5.10 12.75
CA SER A 488 -26.19 5.68 11.83
C SER A 488 -25.89 7.16 11.54
N ALA A 489 -26.75 7.83 10.77
CA ALA A 489 -26.65 9.29 10.54
C ALA A 489 -26.81 10.13 11.82
N THR A 490 -27.40 9.58 12.89
CA THR A 490 -27.77 10.33 14.11
C THR A 490 -27.04 9.89 15.37
N SER A 491 -26.61 8.64 15.45
CA SER A 491 -26.12 8.01 16.69
C SER A 491 -25.21 6.83 16.40
N PHE A 492 -24.35 6.50 17.36
CA PHE A 492 -23.87 5.14 17.53
C PHE A 492 -24.86 4.38 18.40
N GLU A 493 -25.13 3.11 18.08
CA GLU A 493 -26.06 2.25 18.81
C GLU A 493 -25.69 0.78 18.63
N CYS A 494 -26.07 -0.03 19.60
CA CYS A 494 -25.93 -1.48 19.54
C CYS A 494 -27.30 -2.17 19.60
N HIS A 495 -27.35 -3.42 19.18
CA HIS A 495 -28.52 -4.27 19.21
C HIS A 495 -28.14 -5.59 19.87
N LEU A 496 -28.69 -5.82 21.05
CA LEU A 496 -28.30 -6.93 21.89
C LEU A 496 -28.66 -8.27 21.25
N SER A 497 -27.77 -9.25 21.35
CA SER A 497 -28.06 -10.63 20.95
C SER A 497 -29.10 -11.30 21.86
N ASP A 498 -29.77 -12.32 21.33
CA ASP A 498 -30.53 -13.32 22.11
C ASP A 498 -30.13 -14.77 21.74
N GLY A 499 -28.93 -14.89 21.15
CA GLY A 499 -28.38 -16.10 20.54
C GLY A 499 -29.12 -16.56 19.29
N LYS A 500 -30.03 -15.74 18.71
CA LYS A 500 -30.79 -16.05 17.48
C LYS A 500 -31.04 -14.83 16.59
N SER A 501 -30.95 -13.62 17.14
CA SER A 501 -31.20 -12.36 16.46
C SER A 501 -30.63 -11.19 17.25
N PHE A 502 -30.40 -10.05 16.60
CA PHE A 502 -30.10 -8.80 17.30
C PHE A 502 -31.40 -8.01 17.49
N GLY A 503 -31.81 -7.83 18.75
CA GLY A 503 -33.16 -7.42 19.11
C GLY A 503 -33.23 -6.11 19.88
N THR A 504 -32.79 -6.12 21.13
CA THR A 504 -32.96 -4.99 22.05
C THR A 504 -32.00 -3.86 21.68
N GLN A 505 -32.50 -2.68 21.34
CA GLN A 505 -31.65 -1.52 21.10
C GLN A 505 -30.98 -1.07 22.40
N PHE A 506 -29.66 -0.96 22.38
CA PHE A 506 -28.79 -0.43 23.42
C PHE A 506 -28.30 0.95 22.96
N PRO A 507 -28.88 2.06 23.46
CA PRO A 507 -28.60 3.40 22.96
C PRO A 507 -27.17 3.84 23.24
N GLY A 508 -26.52 4.45 22.25
CA GLY A 508 -25.17 4.99 22.37
C GLY A 508 -25.03 6.49 22.12
N PRO A 509 -23.80 7.00 22.08
CA PRO A 509 -23.52 8.43 21.94
C PRO A 509 -24.00 9.01 20.60
N ALA A 510 -24.30 10.32 20.61
CA ALA A 510 -24.81 11.06 19.46
C ALA A 510 -23.71 11.39 18.42
N LEU A 511 -23.09 10.37 17.84
CA LEU A 511 -22.07 10.48 16.79
C LEU A 511 -22.69 10.87 15.43
N SER A 512 -23.44 11.96 15.39
CA SER A 512 -24.26 12.38 14.25
C SER A 512 -23.47 13.01 13.09
N ASP A 513 -24.00 12.87 11.87
CA ASP A 513 -23.48 13.53 10.66
C ASP A 513 -23.40 15.05 10.87
N ASP A 514 -24.46 15.65 11.43
CA ASP A 514 -24.53 17.09 11.77
C ASP A 514 -23.44 17.56 12.76
N SER A 515 -22.78 16.62 13.45
CA SER A 515 -21.67 16.89 14.37
C SER A 515 -20.28 16.55 13.77
N GLY A 516 -20.20 16.30 12.47
CA GLY A 516 -18.97 16.02 11.73
C GLY A 516 -18.48 14.56 11.80
N TRP A 517 -19.31 13.64 12.27
CA TRP A 517 -19.00 12.20 12.27
C TRP A 517 -19.26 11.52 10.91
N ASP A 518 -19.62 12.28 9.89
CA ASP A 518 -19.67 11.82 8.50
C ASP A 518 -18.29 11.79 7.82
N HIS A 519 -17.23 12.26 8.50
CA HIS A 519 -15.85 12.19 8.07
C HIS A 519 -15.10 10.94 8.54
N ALA A 520 -14.30 10.34 7.67
CA ALA A 520 -13.61 9.07 7.92
C ALA A 520 -12.56 9.14 9.04
N ARG A 521 -11.84 10.27 9.14
CA ARG A 521 -10.95 10.63 10.26
C ARG A 521 -11.63 10.73 11.64
N ASN A 522 -12.96 10.61 11.68
CA ASN A 522 -13.78 10.51 12.88
C ASN A 522 -14.43 9.13 12.97
N TYR A 523 -15.30 8.71 12.03
CA TYR A 523 -16.01 7.41 12.16
C TYR A 523 -15.07 6.19 12.08
N GLY A 524 -13.95 6.27 11.36
CA GLY A 524 -12.95 5.20 11.28
C GLY A 524 -12.17 4.95 12.58
N THR A 525 -12.33 5.83 13.58
CA THR A 525 -11.64 5.76 14.87
C THR A 525 -12.45 5.10 15.99
N ILE A 526 -13.69 4.68 15.72
CA ILE A 526 -14.52 3.98 16.70
C ILE A 526 -13.85 2.65 17.08
N ARG A 527 -13.59 2.46 18.37
CA ARG A 527 -13.03 1.25 19.00
C ARG A 527 -13.89 0.87 20.20
N MET A 528 -13.89 -0.41 20.54
CA MET A 528 -14.62 -0.95 21.67
C MET A 528 -13.70 -1.86 22.50
N GLY A 529 -14.00 -1.99 23.79
CA GLY A 529 -13.21 -2.71 24.80
C GLY A 529 -13.48 -2.14 26.19
N ASP A 530 -13.38 -2.95 27.24
CA ASP A 530 -13.68 -2.53 28.62
C ASP A 530 -12.64 -1.53 29.15
N LEU A 531 -13.03 -0.27 29.40
CA LEU A 531 -12.15 0.76 29.95
C LEU A 531 -12.09 0.73 31.48
N ASN A 532 -13.02 0.07 32.15
CA ASN A 532 -13.33 0.30 33.56
C ASN A 532 -13.19 -0.96 34.45
N GLY A 533 -13.16 -2.15 33.85
CA GLY A 533 -13.00 -3.45 34.50
C GLY A 533 -14.33 -4.02 35.03
N ASP A 534 -15.46 -3.73 34.35
CA ASP A 534 -16.77 -4.31 34.68
C ASP A 534 -17.25 -5.42 33.72
N GLY A 535 -16.39 -5.86 32.80
CA GLY A 535 -16.64 -6.95 31.86
C GLY A 535 -17.57 -6.56 30.71
N LYS A 536 -17.67 -5.26 30.39
CA LYS A 536 -18.51 -4.75 29.30
C LYS A 536 -17.69 -3.91 28.33
N SER A 537 -17.98 -4.07 27.05
CA SER A 537 -17.29 -3.35 26.00
C SER A 537 -17.75 -1.90 25.91
N ASP A 538 -16.93 -0.99 26.43
CA ASP A 538 -17.12 0.45 26.31
C ASP A 538 -16.86 0.93 24.87
N VAL A 539 -17.15 2.20 24.56
CA VAL A 539 -16.86 2.78 23.24
C VAL A 539 -15.99 4.03 23.33
N CYS A 540 -14.86 4.01 22.62
CA CYS A 540 -14.00 5.17 22.40
C CYS A 540 -14.02 5.60 20.93
N ALA A 541 -13.98 6.91 20.69
CA ALA A 541 -13.83 7.46 19.35
C ALA A 541 -13.15 8.83 19.36
N ARG A 542 -12.51 9.20 18.25
CA ARG A 542 -11.78 10.46 18.11
C ARG A 542 -12.66 11.57 17.54
N ALA A 543 -12.96 12.56 18.38
CA ALA A 543 -13.51 13.84 17.94
C ALA A 543 -12.40 14.78 17.46
N ASN A 544 -12.76 15.88 16.79
CA ASN A 544 -11.80 16.89 16.30
C ASN A 544 -10.89 17.49 17.41
N ALA A 545 -11.35 17.47 18.66
CA ALA A 545 -10.66 18.01 19.83
C ALA A 545 -9.84 16.99 20.64
N GLY A 546 -9.87 15.70 20.30
CA GLY A 546 -9.24 14.61 21.06
C GLY A 546 -10.09 13.34 21.10
N VAL A 547 -9.60 12.31 21.79
CA VAL A 547 -10.38 11.09 22.02
C VAL A 547 -11.43 11.33 23.09
N VAL A 548 -12.62 10.75 22.91
CA VAL A 548 -13.74 10.75 23.84
C VAL A 548 -14.31 9.35 23.95
N CYS A 549 -14.67 8.93 25.16
CA CYS A 549 -15.18 7.60 25.43
C CYS A 549 -16.46 7.64 26.27
N TRP A 550 -17.23 6.56 26.23
CA TRP A 550 -18.49 6.39 26.95
C TRP A 550 -18.56 4.96 27.49
N LEU A 551 -18.87 4.84 28.79
CA LEU A 551 -18.93 3.55 29.46
C LEU A 551 -20.26 2.84 29.13
N ALA A 552 -20.24 1.54 28.94
CA ALA A 552 -21.42 0.69 28.92
C ALA A 552 -22.10 0.71 30.30
N ALA A 553 -23.43 0.66 30.31
CA ALA A 553 -24.23 0.54 31.53
C ALA A 553 -25.50 -0.28 31.23
N ASP A 554 -26.24 -0.68 32.26
CA ASP A 554 -27.31 -1.69 32.20
C ASP A 554 -28.41 -1.49 31.13
N THR A 555 -28.53 -0.31 30.51
CA THR A 555 -29.57 0.02 29.52
C THR A 555 -29.09 0.88 28.36
N GLY A 556 -27.78 1.01 28.14
CA GLY A 556 -27.17 1.91 27.15
C GLY A 556 -25.85 2.50 27.64
N PHE A 557 -25.11 3.17 26.76
CA PHE A 557 -23.88 3.87 27.11
C PHE A 557 -24.13 5.12 27.97
N SER A 558 -23.10 5.52 28.73
CA SER A 558 -23.12 6.67 29.62
C SER A 558 -23.45 7.98 28.88
N THR A 559 -24.24 8.86 29.51
CA THR A 559 -24.47 10.21 28.96
C THR A 559 -23.30 11.15 29.19
N ASP A 560 -22.57 10.93 30.29
CA ASP A 560 -21.33 11.64 30.58
C ASP A 560 -20.18 10.98 29.80
N LYS A 561 -19.34 11.80 29.17
CA LYS A 561 -18.18 11.36 28.40
C LYS A 561 -16.93 11.38 29.27
N ILE A 562 -16.07 10.37 29.07
CA ILE A 562 -14.69 10.39 29.53
C ILE A 562 -13.84 11.09 28.46
N ASP A 563 -13.04 12.07 28.88
CA ASP A 563 -12.06 12.72 27.99
C ASP A 563 -10.79 11.86 27.95
N GLY A 564 -10.40 11.43 26.75
CA GLY A 564 -9.17 10.71 26.49
C GLY A 564 -7.99 11.62 26.17
N PRO A 565 -6.91 11.07 25.60
CA PRO A 565 -5.77 11.84 25.13
C PRO A 565 -6.19 12.97 24.16
N ALA A 566 -5.47 14.09 24.21
CA ALA A 566 -5.78 15.33 23.50
C ALA A 566 -5.49 15.28 21.98
N TRP A 567 -5.53 14.09 21.38
CA TRP A 567 -5.19 13.69 20.02
C TRP A 567 -6.07 14.36 18.95
N SER A 568 -5.91 15.67 18.83
CA SER A 568 -6.76 16.62 18.12
C SER A 568 -6.27 16.94 16.71
N ASN A 569 -7.11 17.58 15.89
CA ASN A 569 -6.73 17.98 14.53
C ASN A 569 -5.54 18.96 14.58
N ASP A 570 -5.54 19.90 15.55
CA ASP A 570 -4.46 20.87 15.76
C ASP A 570 -3.11 20.20 16.12
N GLN A 571 -3.12 18.95 16.57
CA GLN A 571 -1.93 18.13 16.85
C GLN A 571 -1.58 17.16 15.70
N GLY A 572 -2.28 17.24 14.55
CA GLY A 572 -2.01 16.42 13.36
C GLY A 572 -2.58 15.00 13.42
N TRP A 573 -3.46 14.71 14.39
CA TRP A 573 -4.14 13.41 14.49
C TRP A 573 -5.32 13.25 13.53
N ASP A 574 -5.60 14.25 12.70
CA ASP A 574 -6.54 14.19 11.58
C ASP A 574 -5.96 13.49 10.34
N LYS A 575 -4.64 13.28 10.29
CA LYS A 575 -3.94 12.57 9.22
C LYS A 575 -4.23 11.07 9.22
N LEU A 576 -4.33 10.48 8.03
CA LEU A 576 -4.48 9.04 7.82
C LEU A 576 -3.42 8.20 8.56
N SER A 577 -2.16 8.65 8.56
CA SER A 577 -1.04 8.00 9.25
C SER A 577 -1.10 8.06 10.78
N ALA A 578 -2.10 8.73 11.35
CA ALA A 578 -2.32 8.85 12.78
C ALA A 578 -3.67 8.26 13.22
N TRP A 579 -4.80 8.75 12.70
CA TRP A 579 -6.12 8.31 13.19
C TRP A 579 -6.40 6.82 12.95
N SER A 580 -5.87 6.24 11.87
CA SER A 580 -6.07 4.81 11.55
C SER A 580 -5.38 3.88 12.55
N THR A 581 -4.37 4.39 13.25
CA THR A 581 -3.51 3.61 14.16
C THR A 581 -4.08 3.45 15.57
N LEU A 582 -5.24 4.04 15.88
CA LEU A 582 -5.87 3.90 17.19
C LEU A 582 -6.19 2.43 17.49
N ARG A 583 -5.72 1.93 18.63
CA ARG A 583 -6.05 0.63 19.22
C ARG A 583 -6.55 0.85 20.64
N LEU A 584 -7.38 -0.08 21.10
CA LEU A 584 -7.94 -0.12 22.44
C LEU A 584 -7.74 -1.57 22.93
N ALA A 585 -6.85 -1.77 23.89
CA ALA A 585 -6.41 -3.09 24.36
C ALA A 585 -5.71 -2.96 25.71
N ASP A 586 -5.84 -3.93 26.63
CA ASP A 586 -5.11 -3.90 27.90
C ASP A 586 -3.63 -4.23 27.69
N VAL A 587 -2.81 -3.20 27.49
CA VAL A 587 -1.36 -3.36 27.29
C VAL A 587 -0.59 -3.32 28.61
N ASN A 588 -1.27 -3.11 29.74
CA ASN A 588 -0.63 -2.92 31.04
C ASN A 588 -0.94 -4.04 32.05
N GLY A 589 -1.94 -4.87 31.79
CA GLY A 589 -2.34 -6.04 32.57
C GLY A 589 -3.13 -5.69 33.82
N ASP A 590 -4.00 -4.67 33.78
CA ASP A 590 -4.84 -4.26 34.90
C ASP A 590 -6.35 -4.45 34.68
N GLY A 591 -6.72 -5.23 33.66
CA GLY A 591 -8.09 -5.57 33.28
C GLY A 591 -8.83 -4.41 32.62
N LYS A 592 -8.12 -3.44 32.05
CA LYS A 592 -8.71 -2.27 31.38
C LYS A 592 -7.99 -1.97 30.07
N ALA A 593 -8.77 -1.70 29.05
CA ALA A 593 -8.29 -1.38 27.73
C ALA A 593 -7.67 0.03 27.67
N ASP A 594 -6.43 0.09 27.18
CA ASP A 594 -5.63 1.28 27.06
C ASP A 594 -5.69 1.86 25.65
N LEU A 595 -5.58 3.19 25.53
CA LEU A 595 -5.56 3.85 24.22
C LEU A 595 -4.14 3.95 23.69
N CYS A 596 -3.85 3.22 22.62
CA CYS A 596 -2.57 3.26 21.91
C CYS A 596 -2.71 3.84 20.49
N GLY A 597 -1.69 4.57 20.03
CA GLY A 597 -1.70 5.17 18.69
C GLY A 597 -0.39 5.84 18.29
N LYS A 598 -0.20 6.02 16.98
CA LYS A 598 0.99 6.64 16.39
C LYS A 598 0.75 8.10 16.02
N SER A 599 1.46 9.01 16.68
CA SER A 599 1.59 10.41 16.28
C SER A 599 2.56 10.56 15.09
N ALA A 600 2.83 11.78 14.63
CA ALA A 600 3.88 12.03 13.64
C ALA A 600 5.31 11.75 14.15
N THR A 601 5.50 11.53 15.46
CA THR A 601 6.81 11.39 16.10
C THR A 601 7.01 10.10 16.90
N SER A 602 5.95 9.48 17.39
CA SER A 602 6.02 8.32 18.28
C SER A 602 4.79 7.43 18.19
N LEU A 603 4.97 6.14 18.47
CA LEU A 603 3.93 5.28 19.01
C LEU A 603 3.86 5.53 20.53
N SER A 604 2.68 5.83 21.04
CA SER A 604 2.42 6.12 22.46
C SER A 604 1.16 5.37 22.93
N CYS A 605 1.06 5.13 24.22
CA CYS A 605 -0.17 4.68 24.88
C CYS A 605 -0.52 5.60 26.04
N ALA A 606 -1.80 5.65 26.39
CA ALA A 606 -2.31 6.27 27.60
C ALA A 606 -3.17 5.24 28.33
N PHE A 607 -2.78 4.93 29.57
CA PHE A 607 -3.42 3.84 30.31
C PHE A 607 -4.75 4.28 30.91
N SER A 608 -5.76 3.41 30.90
CA SER A 608 -7.05 3.70 31.53
C SER A 608 -6.97 3.61 33.05
N ASN A 609 -7.64 4.52 33.74
CA ASN A 609 -7.88 4.44 35.18
C ASN A 609 -9.38 4.26 35.51
N GLY A 610 -10.17 3.81 34.52
CA GLY A 610 -11.61 3.56 34.60
C GLY A 610 -12.50 4.81 34.62
N ASN A 611 -11.93 6.01 34.78
CA ASN A 611 -12.66 7.28 34.77
C ASN A 611 -11.95 8.36 33.94
N GLY A 612 -10.96 7.96 33.14
CA GLY A 612 -10.00 8.84 32.49
C GLY A 612 -8.75 8.05 32.10
N PHE A 613 -7.76 8.78 31.58
CA PHE A 613 -6.51 8.20 31.13
C PHE A 613 -5.32 8.90 31.80
N ASP A 614 -4.29 8.11 32.08
CA ASP A 614 -3.02 8.59 32.61
C ASP A 614 -2.18 9.29 31.52
N PRO A 615 -1.15 10.10 31.89
CA PRO A 615 -0.31 10.78 30.93
C PRO A 615 0.39 9.81 29.97
N GLU A 616 0.46 10.17 28.68
CA GLU A 616 1.03 9.31 27.63
C GLU A 616 2.43 8.78 27.98
N ILE A 617 2.58 7.46 27.88
CA ILE A 617 3.87 6.76 27.86
C ILE A 617 4.27 6.48 26.41
N GLN A 618 5.53 6.79 26.08
CA GLN A 618 6.07 6.54 24.76
C GLN A 618 6.49 5.06 24.63
N VAL A 619 5.92 4.36 23.65
CA VAL A 619 6.31 3.00 23.27
C VAL A 619 7.58 3.05 22.42
N ALA A 620 7.56 3.81 21.31
CA ALA A 620 8.68 3.87 20.38
C ALA A 620 8.74 5.18 19.58
N GLY A 621 9.96 5.60 19.20
CA GLY A 621 10.20 6.79 18.37
C GLY A 621 9.96 6.55 16.87
N TYR A 622 8.69 6.39 16.49
CA TYR A 622 8.25 6.08 15.12
C TYR A 622 7.84 7.34 14.36
N THR A 623 8.86 8.08 13.91
CA THR A 623 8.68 9.38 13.22
C THR A 623 8.31 9.21 11.74
N ASP A 624 7.42 10.07 11.24
CA ASP A 624 7.07 10.14 9.82
C ASP A 624 8.32 10.40 8.95
N GLU A 625 9.26 11.21 9.43
CA GLU A 625 10.57 11.47 8.78
C GLU A 625 11.42 10.20 8.57
N SER A 626 11.19 9.15 9.37
CA SER A 626 11.87 7.85 9.26
C SER A 626 11.06 6.81 8.46
N GLY A 627 10.05 7.24 7.69
CA GLY A 627 9.22 6.36 6.86
C GLY A 627 7.96 5.82 7.53
N TRP A 628 7.65 6.23 8.77
CA TRP A 628 6.43 5.78 9.46
C TRP A 628 5.14 6.48 9.01
N SER A 629 5.20 7.36 8.01
CA SER A 629 4.03 7.86 7.27
C SER A 629 3.64 6.98 6.07
N ASP A 630 4.39 5.92 5.77
CA ASP A 630 4.06 4.95 4.73
C ASP A 630 2.94 4.00 5.19
N PRO A 631 1.86 3.79 4.40
CA PRO A 631 0.77 2.86 4.74
C PRO A 631 1.25 1.45 5.07
N SER A 632 2.27 0.93 4.37
CA SER A 632 2.84 -0.41 4.62
C SER A 632 3.57 -0.55 5.97
N ASN A 633 3.71 0.56 6.70
CA ASN A 633 4.16 0.61 8.08
C ASN A 633 3.01 0.97 9.03
N PHE A 634 2.36 2.14 8.89
CA PHE A 634 1.44 2.63 9.93
C PHE A 634 0.14 1.86 10.07
N SER A 635 -0.44 1.34 8.97
CA SER A 635 -1.72 0.61 9.01
C SER A 635 -1.61 -0.70 9.78
N THR A 636 -0.40 -1.28 9.78
CA THR A 636 -0.09 -2.64 10.22
C THR A 636 -0.07 -2.86 11.73
N LEU A 637 -0.37 -1.85 12.55
CA LEU A 637 -0.41 -2.03 14.01
C LEU A 637 -1.49 -3.05 14.38
N ARG A 638 -1.14 -4.10 15.13
CA ARG A 638 -2.03 -5.11 15.68
C ARG A 638 -1.75 -5.27 17.18
N VAL A 639 -2.70 -5.89 17.88
CA VAL A 639 -2.64 -6.21 19.32
C VAL A 639 -2.83 -7.71 19.52
N GLY A 640 -2.17 -8.28 20.52
CA GLY A 640 -2.21 -9.71 20.88
C GLY A 640 -1.12 -10.01 21.89
N ASP A 641 -1.37 -10.89 22.86
CA ASP A 641 -0.38 -11.36 23.84
C ASP A 641 0.67 -12.24 23.13
N ILE A 642 1.88 -11.74 22.90
CA ILE A 642 2.92 -12.50 22.21
C ILE A 642 3.91 -13.20 23.15
N ASP A 643 3.90 -12.89 24.45
CA ASP A 643 4.86 -13.45 25.42
C ASP A 643 4.28 -14.24 26.60
N GLY A 644 2.95 -14.34 26.67
CA GLY A 644 2.20 -15.20 27.57
C GLY A 644 2.12 -14.65 28.98
N ASP A 645 2.24 -13.32 29.15
CA ASP A 645 2.16 -12.65 30.44
C ASP A 645 0.76 -12.11 30.78
N GLY A 646 -0.21 -12.29 29.88
CA GLY A 646 -1.60 -11.88 30.01
C GLY A 646 -1.89 -10.46 29.53
N ARG A 647 -0.91 -9.74 28.97
CA ARG A 647 -1.07 -8.39 28.41
C ARG A 647 -1.19 -8.43 26.89
N GLN A 648 -1.81 -7.42 26.31
CA GLN A 648 -1.87 -7.22 24.87
C GLN A 648 -0.64 -6.46 24.37
N ASP A 649 0.16 -7.07 23.50
CA ASP A 649 1.38 -6.45 22.97
C ASP A 649 1.17 -5.70 21.67
N LEU A 650 2.04 -4.73 21.38
CA LEU A 650 1.91 -3.86 20.21
C LEU A 650 2.87 -4.28 19.10
N CYS A 651 2.38 -5.05 18.13
CA CYS A 651 3.17 -5.44 16.96
C CYS A 651 2.85 -4.57 15.73
N ILE A 652 3.89 -4.11 15.04
CA ILE A 652 3.79 -3.26 13.85
C ILE A 652 4.93 -3.55 12.87
N ARG A 653 4.65 -3.52 11.57
CA ARG A 653 5.65 -3.70 10.52
C ARG A 653 6.48 -2.43 10.31
N ALA A 654 7.79 -2.62 10.15
CA ALA A 654 8.70 -1.64 9.56
C ALA A 654 9.26 -2.18 8.23
N ASN A 655 9.88 -1.33 7.41
CA ASN A 655 10.55 -1.72 6.15
C ASN A 655 11.54 -2.89 6.30
N ALA A 656 12.12 -3.09 7.49
CA ALA A 656 13.11 -4.14 7.77
C ALA A 656 12.52 -5.43 8.39
N GLY A 657 11.20 -5.47 8.67
CA GLY A 657 10.54 -6.57 9.38
C GLY A 657 9.61 -6.08 10.51
N VAL A 658 8.91 -7.02 11.13
CA VAL A 658 7.94 -6.78 12.21
C VAL A 658 8.66 -6.42 13.52
N ARG A 659 8.04 -5.55 14.33
CA ARG A 659 8.53 -5.11 15.64
C ARG A 659 7.40 -5.16 16.63
N CYS A 660 7.59 -5.87 17.72
CA CYS A 660 6.62 -5.96 18.82
C CYS A 660 7.15 -5.24 20.05
N HIS A 661 6.25 -4.74 20.90
CA HIS A 661 6.59 -4.08 22.16
C HIS A 661 5.74 -4.62 23.29
N VAL A 662 6.42 -5.16 24.30
CA VAL A 662 5.83 -5.79 25.48
C VAL A 662 6.01 -4.91 26.71
N PHE A 663 5.06 -4.88 27.64
CA PHE A 663 5.06 -3.93 28.76
C PHE A 663 5.49 -4.54 30.09
N HIS A 664 6.80 -4.57 30.33
CA HIS A 664 7.39 -5.10 31.54
C HIS A 664 7.96 -4.01 32.46
N ASN A 665 7.77 -4.19 33.78
CA ASN A 665 8.39 -3.37 34.83
C ASN A 665 8.18 -1.84 34.70
N GLY A 666 7.10 -1.41 34.04
CA GLY A 666 6.79 0.00 33.82
C GLY A 666 7.38 0.61 32.55
N THR A 667 7.90 -0.20 31.62
CA THR A 667 8.50 0.24 30.36
C THR A 667 8.18 -0.72 29.22
N PHE A 668 8.10 -0.18 28.00
CA PHE A 668 8.01 -1.02 26.79
C PHE A 668 9.39 -1.55 26.39
N GLU A 669 9.49 -2.87 26.24
CA GLU A 669 10.66 -3.57 25.71
C GLU A 669 10.36 -4.11 24.31
N LYS A 670 11.32 -4.00 23.38
CA LYS A 670 11.11 -4.30 21.97
C LYS A 670 11.58 -5.72 21.62
N ILE A 671 10.66 -6.54 21.14
CA ILE A 671 10.91 -7.87 20.55
C ILE A 671 10.98 -7.74 19.01
N ASP A 672 11.87 -8.50 18.38
CA ASP A 672 11.93 -8.61 16.91
C ASP A 672 10.94 -9.67 16.43
N GLY A 673 10.02 -9.25 15.55
CA GLY A 673 9.04 -10.12 14.93
C GLY A 673 9.58 -10.85 13.70
N PRO A 674 8.70 -11.52 12.91
CA PRO A 674 9.10 -12.11 11.64
C PRO A 674 9.76 -11.09 10.71
N ALA A 675 10.78 -11.54 9.97
CA ALA A 675 11.64 -10.69 9.14
C ALA A 675 10.94 -10.07 7.90
N TRP A 676 9.61 -10.10 7.83
CA TRP A 676 8.71 -9.78 6.71
C TRP A 676 8.84 -8.32 6.20
N SER A 677 9.95 -8.07 5.51
CA SER A 677 10.49 -6.77 5.11
C SER A 677 10.04 -6.31 3.71
N ASP A 678 10.48 -5.13 3.28
CA ASP A 678 10.29 -4.62 1.92
C ASP A 678 10.96 -5.52 0.87
N ASP A 679 12.16 -6.04 1.20
CA ASP A 679 12.96 -6.93 0.36
C ASP A 679 12.33 -8.33 0.26
N ALA A 680 11.49 -8.70 1.23
CA ALA A 680 10.67 -9.91 1.23
C ALA A 680 9.25 -9.66 0.67
N GLU A 681 9.06 -8.57 -0.09
CA GLU A 681 7.83 -8.17 -0.81
C GLU A 681 6.61 -7.79 0.06
N TRP A 682 6.66 -7.95 1.39
CA TRP A 682 5.57 -7.67 2.33
C TRP A 682 5.11 -6.20 2.43
N LYS A 683 5.71 -5.28 1.65
CA LYS A 683 5.20 -3.91 1.47
C LYS A 683 4.03 -3.80 0.48
N GLY A 684 3.69 -4.88 -0.22
CA GLY A 684 2.51 -4.91 -1.09
C GLY A 684 1.22 -4.80 -0.28
N GLU A 685 0.29 -3.94 -0.72
CA GLU A 685 -1.00 -3.70 -0.05
C GLU A 685 -1.81 -4.99 0.12
N ALA A 686 -1.83 -5.85 -0.90
CA ALA A 686 -2.49 -7.15 -0.86
C ALA A 686 -1.85 -8.18 0.11
N TYR A 687 -0.78 -7.79 0.83
CA TYR A 687 -0.14 -8.58 1.86
C TYR A 687 -0.27 -7.89 3.23
N TYR A 688 0.19 -6.63 3.38
CA TYR A 688 0.16 -5.97 4.69
C TYR A 688 -1.26 -5.70 5.22
N SER A 689 -2.24 -5.52 4.32
CA SER A 689 -3.65 -5.33 4.73
C SER A 689 -4.25 -6.55 5.43
N SER A 690 -3.63 -7.72 5.29
CA SER A 690 -4.10 -9.00 5.84
C SER A 690 -3.44 -9.42 7.15
N PHE A 691 -2.58 -8.58 7.74
CA PHE A 691 -1.91 -8.95 8.99
C PHE A 691 -2.89 -9.13 10.14
N ALA A 692 -2.63 -10.14 10.96
CA ALA A 692 -3.35 -10.48 12.18
C ALA A 692 -2.38 -10.99 13.25
N LEU A 693 -2.80 -10.93 14.51
CA LEU A 693 -2.18 -11.64 15.62
C LEU A 693 -3.17 -12.70 16.10
N ALA A 694 -2.72 -13.95 16.18
CA ALA A 694 -3.61 -15.06 16.47
C ALA A 694 -2.82 -16.25 17.02
N ASP A 695 -3.20 -16.82 18.16
CA ASP A 695 -2.64 -18.11 18.58
C ASP A 695 -3.20 -19.20 17.66
N VAL A 696 -2.40 -19.61 16.67
CA VAL A 696 -2.81 -20.67 15.71
C VAL A 696 -2.31 -22.04 16.14
N ASN A 697 -1.63 -22.17 17.28
CA ASN A 697 -0.92 -23.40 17.67
C ASN A 697 -1.28 -23.93 19.07
N GLY A 698 -2.01 -23.15 19.87
CA GLY A 698 -2.58 -23.51 21.16
C GLY A 698 -1.58 -23.45 22.31
N ASP A 699 -0.51 -22.64 22.18
CA ASP A 699 0.49 -22.45 23.23
C ASP A 699 0.26 -21.21 24.10
N GLY A 700 -0.82 -20.45 23.83
CA GLY A 700 -1.18 -19.23 24.54
C GLY A 700 -0.47 -17.98 24.04
N LEU A 701 0.28 -18.07 22.92
CA LEU A 701 1.03 -16.95 22.34
C LEU A 701 0.45 -16.56 20.98
N ALA A 702 0.21 -15.27 20.78
CA ALA A 702 -0.30 -14.75 19.52
C ALA A 702 0.77 -14.80 18.42
N ASP A 703 0.53 -15.61 17.40
CA ASP A 703 1.39 -15.75 16.23
C ASP A 703 1.13 -14.61 15.24
N TRP A 704 2.18 -14.11 14.60
CA TRP A 704 2.06 -13.04 13.61
C TRP A 704 1.72 -13.63 12.24
N CYS A 705 0.45 -13.50 11.84
CA CYS A 705 -0.11 -14.09 10.65
C CYS A 705 -0.35 -13.07 9.52
N GLY A 706 -0.37 -13.56 8.28
CA GLY A 706 -0.72 -12.76 7.11
C GLY A 706 -0.62 -13.53 5.80
N ARG A 707 -1.23 -12.96 4.77
CA ARG A 707 -1.23 -13.47 3.39
C ARG A 707 -0.01 -12.96 2.62
N GLY A 708 0.78 -13.87 2.05
CA GLY A 708 1.77 -13.55 1.02
C GLY A 708 1.40 -14.12 -0.36
N VAL A 709 2.27 -13.90 -1.35
CA VAL A 709 2.16 -14.43 -2.73
C VAL A 709 1.77 -15.90 -2.78
N LEU A 710 2.37 -16.71 -1.90
CA LEU A 710 2.22 -18.17 -1.84
C LEU A 710 1.09 -18.67 -0.93
N GLY A 711 0.29 -17.77 -0.35
CA GLY A 711 -0.83 -18.08 0.54
C GLY A 711 -0.67 -17.56 1.96
N TRP A 712 -1.48 -18.10 2.87
CA TRP A 712 -1.49 -17.72 4.29
C TRP A 712 -0.26 -18.27 5.04
N ARG A 713 0.31 -17.45 5.92
CA ARG A 713 1.55 -17.73 6.66
C ARG A 713 1.42 -17.18 8.08
N CYS A 714 1.95 -17.90 9.06
CA CYS A 714 2.07 -17.42 10.44
C CYS A 714 3.49 -17.67 10.94
N GLY A 715 4.20 -16.61 11.33
CA GLY A 715 5.44 -16.74 12.08
C GLY A 715 5.08 -17.01 13.54
N LEU A 716 5.57 -18.12 14.09
CA LEU A 716 5.15 -18.55 15.43
C LEU A 716 5.90 -17.79 16.52
N SER A 717 5.22 -17.37 17.57
CA SER A 717 5.85 -16.76 18.73
C SER A 717 6.60 -17.80 19.57
N THR A 718 7.45 -17.30 20.47
CA THR A 718 8.19 -18.06 21.49
C THR A 718 8.28 -17.27 22.81
N GLY A 719 7.56 -16.14 22.91
CA GLY A 719 7.64 -15.12 23.96
C GLY A 719 8.97 -14.35 24.05
N ALA A 720 10.04 -14.83 23.44
CA ALA A 720 11.31 -14.09 23.32
C ALA A 720 11.56 -13.51 21.91
N GLY A 721 10.64 -13.76 20.98
CA GLY A 721 10.81 -13.57 19.53
C GLY A 721 10.01 -14.61 18.76
N PHE A 722 10.28 -14.75 17.47
CA PHE A 722 9.52 -15.62 16.58
C PHE A 722 10.41 -16.69 15.93
N GLU A 723 10.06 -17.97 16.06
CA GLU A 723 10.81 -19.10 15.47
C GLU A 723 9.89 -20.08 14.72
N GLY A 724 10.25 -20.40 13.49
CA GLY A 724 9.44 -21.24 12.62
C GLY A 724 8.36 -20.45 11.89
N GLU A 725 7.69 -21.11 10.94
CA GLU A 725 6.60 -20.51 10.18
C GLU A 725 5.65 -21.62 9.72
N TRP A 726 4.36 -21.48 10.01
CA TRP A 726 3.32 -22.30 9.42
C TRP A 726 2.89 -21.70 8.09
N THR A 727 2.65 -22.54 7.09
CA THR A 727 2.27 -22.10 5.74
C THR A 727 1.11 -22.93 5.22
N LEU A 728 0.18 -22.24 4.55
CA LEU A 728 -1.00 -22.81 3.92
C LEU A 728 -1.04 -22.36 2.46
N GLN A 729 -0.98 -23.32 1.53
CA GLN A 729 -1.02 -23.07 0.08
C GLN A 729 -2.46 -22.86 -0.43
N GLU A 730 -3.25 -22.11 0.32
CA GLU A 730 -4.56 -21.55 -0.04
C GLU A 730 -4.46 -20.02 0.08
N PHE A 731 -5.42 -19.28 -0.47
CA PHE A 731 -5.43 -17.80 -0.41
C PHE A 731 -4.29 -17.12 -1.21
N THR A 732 -3.75 -17.80 -2.23
CA THR A 732 -2.58 -17.37 -3.03
C THR A 732 -2.91 -16.32 -4.11
N ASP A 733 -1.91 -15.59 -4.63
CA ASP A 733 -2.10 -14.68 -5.79
C ASP A 733 -2.63 -15.45 -7.01
N GLN A 734 -2.10 -16.64 -7.26
CA GLN A 734 -2.56 -17.50 -8.35
C GLN A 734 -4.02 -17.96 -8.17
N GLY A 735 -4.51 -17.99 -6.93
CA GLY A 735 -5.91 -18.24 -6.59
C GLY A 735 -6.84 -17.02 -6.76
N GLY A 736 -6.31 -15.84 -7.13
CA GLY A 736 -7.05 -14.59 -7.26
C GLY A 736 -7.30 -13.86 -5.93
N TRP A 737 -6.62 -14.26 -4.85
CA TRP A 737 -6.79 -13.65 -3.53
C TRP A 737 -6.01 -12.34 -3.35
N ASP A 738 -5.36 -11.85 -4.40
CA ASP A 738 -4.88 -10.47 -4.48
C ASP A 738 -6.04 -9.48 -4.66
N ALA A 739 -7.21 -9.94 -5.15
CA ALA A 739 -8.42 -9.12 -5.28
C ALA A 739 -9.04 -8.73 -3.92
N LEU A 740 -9.59 -7.51 -3.88
CA LEU A 740 -10.07 -6.89 -2.64
C LEU A 740 -11.26 -7.66 -2.04
N GLU A 741 -12.20 -8.09 -2.88
CA GLU A 741 -13.44 -8.76 -2.45
C GLU A 741 -13.23 -10.14 -1.81
N TYR A 742 -12.00 -10.65 -1.81
CA TYR A 742 -11.62 -11.87 -1.10
C TYR A 742 -10.63 -11.56 0.04
N ARG A 743 -9.56 -10.79 -0.19
CA ARG A 743 -8.51 -10.56 0.83
C ARG A 743 -9.01 -9.81 2.07
N ALA A 744 -9.93 -8.84 1.91
CA ALA A 744 -10.50 -8.09 3.04
C ALA A 744 -11.45 -8.94 3.91
N THR A 745 -11.75 -10.17 3.50
CA THR A 745 -12.56 -11.14 4.25
C THR A 745 -11.73 -12.22 4.95
N LEU A 746 -10.40 -12.16 4.84
CA LEU A 746 -9.50 -13.03 5.58
C LEU A 746 -9.51 -12.60 7.05
N LEU A 747 -10.07 -13.46 7.90
CA LEU A 747 -10.15 -13.27 9.34
C LEU A 747 -9.42 -14.42 10.02
N SER A 748 -8.56 -14.05 10.96
CA SER A 748 -7.91 -14.94 11.92
C SER A 748 -7.58 -14.09 13.14
N SER A 749 -7.95 -14.53 14.32
CA SER A 749 -7.64 -13.89 15.61
C SER A 749 -7.69 -14.96 16.69
N GLY A 750 -6.71 -14.95 17.59
CA GLY A 750 -6.80 -15.74 18.82
C GLY A 750 -8.02 -15.30 19.62
N PRO A 751 -8.52 -16.14 20.55
CA PRO A 751 -9.34 -15.59 21.62
C PRO A 751 -8.54 -14.43 22.23
N ALA A 752 -9.16 -13.25 22.30
CA ALA A 752 -8.62 -12.19 23.13
C ALA A 752 -8.42 -12.78 24.53
N SER A 753 -7.25 -12.59 25.13
CA SER A 753 -7.00 -12.90 26.54
C SER A 753 -7.68 -11.87 27.45
N GLU A 754 -8.96 -11.61 27.20
CA GLU A 754 -9.91 -11.45 28.28
C GLU A 754 -10.03 -12.86 28.88
N ALA A 755 -9.59 -13.15 30.11
CA ALA A 755 -10.18 -12.65 31.36
C ALA A 755 -11.70 -12.91 31.49
N ALA A 756 -12.39 -13.32 30.42
CA ALA A 756 -13.78 -13.74 30.38
C ALA A 756 -13.89 -15.22 30.81
N GLY A 757 -13.50 -15.51 32.05
CA GLY A 757 -13.51 -16.87 32.58
C GLY A 757 -12.61 -17.12 33.79
N CYS A 758 -11.71 -16.18 34.13
CA CYS A 758 -10.89 -16.27 35.33
C CYS A 758 -11.27 -15.16 36.33
N SER A 759 -12.36 -15.37 37.06
CA SER A 759 -12.83 -14.44 38.10
C SER A 759 -12.23 -14.76 39.48
N ASP A 760 -12.39 -13.87 40.47
CA ASP A 760 -12.13 -14.24 41.87
C ASP A 760 -13.05 -15.43 42.24
N GLU A 761 -12.48 -16.61 42.49
CA GLU A 761 -13.20 -17.88 42.72
C GLU A 761 -14.46 -17.70 43.60
N ILE A 762 -15.64 -18.02 43.03
CA ILE A 762 -16.93 -17.82 43.69
C ILE A 762 -17.39 -19.18 44.21
N CYS A 763 -17.71 -19.29 45.51
CA CYS A 763 -18.12 -20.56 46.12
C CYS A 763 -19.48 -21.07 45.56
N ASN A 764 -19.49 -21.64 44.36
CA ASN A 764 -20.66 -21.94 43.54
C ASN A 764 -20.66 -23.41 43.05
N GLY A 765 -19.51 -24.10 43.11
CA GLY A 765 -19.33 -25.49 42.66
C GLY A 765 -18.95 -25.63 41.19
N LEU A 766 -18.44 -24.56 40.58
CA LEU A 766 -17.76 -24.53 39.29
C LEU A 766 -16.31 -24.09 39.53
N ASP A 767 -15.44 -24.40 38.57
CA ASP A 767 -14.07 -23.89 38.46
C ASP A 767 -14.20 -22.50 37.79
N ASP A 768 -14.24 -21.42 38.58
CA ASP A 768 -14.50 -20.04 38.10
C ASP A 768 -13.21 -19.23 37.84
N ASP A 769 -12.05 -19.78 38.20
CA ASP A 769 -10.72 -19.24 37.87
C ASP A 769 -9.95 -20.08 36.80
N CYS A 770 -10.50 -21.22 36.40
CA CYS A 770 -9.97 -22.18 35.43
C CYS A 770 -8.59 -22.78 35.78
N ASP A 771 -8.16 -22.79 37.06
CA ASP A 771 -6.89 -23.43 37.48
C ASP A 771 -6.95 -24.98 37.48
N GLY A 772 -8.16 -25.53 37.51
CA GLY A 772 -8.46 -26.97 37.46
C GLY A 772 -8.71 -27.65 38.81
N GLU A 773 -8.71 -26.90 39.92
CA GLU A 773 -9.40 -27.27 41.17
C GLU A 773 -10.86 -26.74 41.13
N VAL A 774 -11.58 -26.69 42.27
CA VAL A 774 -12.96 -26.18 42.40
C VAL A 774 -13.18 -25.69 43.84
N ASP A 775 -13.67 -24.45 44.00
CA ASP A 775 -13.93 -23.74 45.26
C ASP A 775 -12.69 -23.67 46.21
N GLU A 776 -11.45 -23.66 45.70
CA GLU A 776 -10.19 -23.80 46.47
C GLU A 776 -9.72 -22.53 47.20
N ASP A 777 -9.84 -21.34 46.62
CA ASP A 777 -9.48 -20.06 47.28
C ASP A 777 -10.67 -19.09 47.52
N CYS A 778 -11.91 -19.56 47.33
CA CYS A 778 -13.13 -18.75 47.46
C CYS A 778 -13.32 -18.11 48.86
N THR A 779 -13.36 -16.77 48.94
CA THR A 779 -13.54 -16.06 50.24
C THR A 779 -15.01 -15.66 50.50
N PRO A 780 -15.62 -16.02 51.66
CA PRO A 780 -17.03 -15.70 51.91
C PRO A 780 -17.27 -14.19 52.14
N SER A 781 -17.70 -13.48 51.10
CA SER A 781 -17.93 -12.04 51.15
C SER A 781 -19.21 -11.67 51.93
N GLY A 782 -19.01 -11.09 53.12
CA GLY A 782 -19.88 -10.02 53.63
C GLY A 782 -21.29 -10.36 54.13
N SER A 783 -21.40 -11.01 55.31
CA SER A 783 -22.66 -10.97 56.08
C SER A 783 -23.01 -9.54 56.56
N GLY A 784 -23.94 -8.88 55.86
CA GLY A 784 -24.46 -7.56 56.22
C GLY A 784 -25.22 -7.57 57.56
N GLY A 785 -24.63 -6.98 58.60
CA GLY A 785 -25.24 -6.95 59.92
C GLY A 785 -26.44 -5.99 60.04
N SER A 786 -27.58 -6.49 60.52
CA SER A 786 -28.61 -5.65 61.15
C SER A 786 -29.15 -6.27 62.44
N SER A 787 -29.35 -5.44 63.46
CA SER A 787 -29.69 -5.89 64.80
C SER A 787 -31.19 -6.10 65.00
N SER A 788 -31.59 -7.19 65.66
CA SER A 788 -32.75 -7.14 66.56
C SER A 788 -32.69 -8.21 67.66
N ASN A 789 -33.18 -7.84 68.86
CA ASN A 789 -33.32 -8.73 70.01
C ASN A 789 -34.49 -9.71 69.80
N GLY A 790 -34.32 -10.97 70.17
CA GLY A 790 -35.44 -11.92 70.30
C GLY A 790 -34.97 -13.31 70.73
N GLY A 791 -35.17 -13.69 72.00
CA GLY A 791 -34.74 -14.98 72.52
C GLY A 791 -35.71 -16.14 72.23
N GLY A 792 -35.23 -17.38 72.26
CA GLY A 792 -36.06 -18.57 72.13
C GLY A 792 -35.27 -19.87 72.18
N ALA A 793 -35.43 -20.62 73.28
CA ALA A 793 -34.73 -21.87 73.59
C ALA A 793 -34.94 -23.02 72.58
N GLY A 794 -33.94 -23.91 72.43
CA GLY A 794 -34.07 -25.17 71.68
C GLY A 794 -32.85 -26.09 71.81
N ALA A 795 -32.94 -27.11 72.68
CA ALA A 795 -31.86 -28.08 72.97
C ALA A 795 -31.69 -29.17 71.87
N PRO A 796 -30.60 -29.98 71.88
CA PRO A 796 -30.05 -30.64 70.68
C PRO A 796 -30.25 -32.17 70.60
N ALA A 797 -29.81 -32.79 69.49
CA ALA A 797 -29.44 -34.21 69.35
C ALA A 797 -28.59 -34.40 68.06
N THR A 798 -27.31 -34.78 68.13
CA THR A 798 -26.79 -36.15 67.85
C THR A 798 -27.39 -36.80 66.60
N GLY A 799 -26.65 -37.22 65.56
CA GLY A 799 -25.28 -37.74 65.51
C GLY A 799 -25.31 -39.19 65.00
N GLY A 800 -24.48 -39.55 64.01
CA GLY A 800 -24.50 -40.89 63.42
C GLY A 800 -23.48 -41.03 62.29
N SER A 801 -22.54 -41.96 62.44
CA SER A 801 -21.38 -42.15 61.55
C SER A 801 -21.45 -43.49 60.81
N ALA A 802 -20.98 -43.47 59.56
CA ALA A 802 -20.37 -44.56 58.78
C ALA A 802 -21.13 -45.88 58.51
N GLY A 803 -20.94 -46.38 57.29
CA GLY A 803 -21.31 -47.75 56.88
C GLY A 803 -21.15 -47.95 55.36
N SER A 804 -20.05 -48.56 54.94
CA SER A 804 -19.73 -48.85 53.53
C SER A 804 -20.44 -50.11 53.01
N ASP A 805 -20.65 -50.21 51.69
CA ASP A 805 -20.02 -51.25 50.83
C ASP A 805 -20.61 -51.33 49.40
N MET A 806 -19.75 -51.09 48.39
CA MET A 806 -19.49 -51.99 47.24
C MET A 806 -20.68 -52.64 46.47
N LEU A 807 -21.03 -52.10 45.28
CA LEU A 807 -20.58 -52.60 43.95
C LEU A 807 -21.54 -52.32 42.75
N ASP A 808 -20.90 -51.89 41.64
CA ASP A 808 -21.23 -52.12 40.22
C ASP A 808 -22.48 -51.46 39.58
N GLY A 809 -22.37 -51.07 38.30
CA GLY A 809 -23.51 -50.67 37.46
C GLY A 809 -23.47 -49.30 36.74
N SER A 810 -22.47 -49.08 35.88
CA SER A 810 -22.59 -48.32 34.59
C SER A 810 -23.45 -47.04 34.48
N GLY A 811 -22.81 -45.94 34.10
CA GLY A 811 -23.29 -45.09 33.00
C GLY A 811 -23.71 -43.65 33.32
N VAL A 812 -23.22 -42.73 32.49
CA VAL A 812 -23.55 -41.28 32.44
C VAL A 812 -23.03 -40.49 33.65
N ALA A 813 -21.76 -40.12 33.59
CA ALA A 813 -21.33 -38.86 34.19
C ALA A 813 -21.92 -37.72 33.35
N THR A 814 -22.63 -36.80 34.00
CA THR A 814 -22.88 -35.47 33.45
C THR A 814 -21.52 -34.80 33.22
N ARG A 815 -21.32 -34.21 32.03
CA ARG A 815 -20.21 -33.28 31.83
C ARG A 815 -20.62 -31.98 32.51
N ASP A 816 -19.78 -31.49 33.42
CA ASP A 816 -19.81 -30.08 33.76
C ASP A 816 -19.21 -29.27 32.61
N SER A 817 -19.65 -28.02 32.51
CA SER A 817 -19.38 -27.10 31.42
C SER A 817 -19.05 -25.70 32.00
N GLY A 818 -18.09 -25.67 32.94
CA GLY A 818 -17.52 -24.45 33.52
C GLY A 818 -16.47 -23.85 32.58
N CYS A 819 -15.28 -24.45 32.53
CA CYS A 819 -14.21 -24.07 31.60
C CYS A 819 -14.01 -25.11 30.46
N GLY A 820 -13.72 -24.62 29.24
CA GLY A 820 -13.46 -25.45 28.05
C GLY A 820 -12.05 -26.05 27.98
N CYS A 821 -11.14 -25.61 28.86
CA CYS A 821 -9.70 -25.90 28.76
C CYS A 821 -9.36 -27.35 29.14
N ARG A 822 -8.81 -28.12 28.19
CA ARG A 822 -8.17 -29.41 28.50
C ARG A 822 -6.71 -29.22 28.88
N THR A 823 -6.36 -29.55 30.12
CA THR A 823 -4.97 -29.62 30.57
C THR A 823 -4.09 -30.45 29.62
N PRO A 824 -2.93 -29.94 29.16
CA PRO A 824 -1.95 -30.72 28.42
C PRO A 824 -1.43 -31.90 29.24
N SER A 825 -1.39 -33.11 28.66
CA SER A 825 -0.91 -34.29 29.39
C SER A 825 0.61 -34.24 29.62
N GLY A 826 1.04 -33.76 30.79
CA GLY A 826 2.45 -33.55 31.15
C GLY A 826 3.34 -34.81 31.07
N GLY A 827 4.09 -34.94 29.98
CA GLY A 827 5.08 -36.00 29.76
C GLY A 827 6.49 -35.63 30.20
N GLY A 828 6.79 -35.75 31.51
CA GLY A 828 8.13 -35.44 32.06
C GLY A 828 9.28 -36.29 31.47
N PRO A 829 10.52 -35.76 31.42
CA PRO A 829 11.60 -36.32 30.60
C PRO A 829 12.30 -37.54 31.21
N ALA A 830 12.45 -38.62 30.42
CA ALA A 830 13.23 -39.80 30.79
C ALA A 830 14.67 -39.74 30.27
N HIS A 831 15.64 -39.52 31.16
CA HIS A 831 17.06 -39.54 30.82
C HIS A 831 17.60 -40.96 30.51
N GLY A 832 18.19 -41.11 29.32
CA GLY A 832 19.44 -41.86 29.12
C GLY A 832 19.37 -43.33 28.67
N VAL A 833 20.00 -43.64 27.53
CA VAL A 833 21.34 -44.28 27.45
C VAL A 833 21.65 -44.68 25.99
N TRP A 834 22.83 -44.30 25.49
CA TRP A 834 23.36 -44.67 24.17
C TRP A 834 23.92 -46.11 24.14
N ILE A 835 23.51 -46.95 23.18
CA ILE A 835 24.38 -47.99 22.56
C ILE A 835 24.04 -48.17 21.07
N LEU A 836 25.04 -47.98 20.19
CA LEU A 836 25.07 -48.43 18.80
C LEU A 836 26.04 -49.62 18.68
N ALA A 837 25.65 -50.74 18.04
CA ALA A 837 26.55 -51.59 17.21
C ALA A 837 25.88 -52.81 16.53
N ALA A 838 25.80 -52.73 15.19
CA ALA A 838 26.31 -53.70 14.21
C ALA A 838 25.80 -55.17 14.09
N MET A 839 25.28 -55.45 12.88
CA MET A 839 25.63 -56.56 11.96
C MET A 839 25.19 -58.03 12.29
N SER A 840 24.31 -58.65 11.48
CA SER A 840 24.61 -59.42 10.23
C SER A 840 25.08 -60.89 10.49
N ILE A 841 24.74 -61.96 9.75
CA ILE A 841 24.04 -62.17 8.45
C ILE A 841 23.80 -63.69 8.18
N LEU A 842 22.88 -64.07 7.25
CA LEU A 842 22.73 -65.38 6.53
C LEU A 842 22.34 -66.64 7.36
N ALA A 843 21.47 -67.57 6.93
CA ALA A 843 21.42 -68.20 5.61
C ALA A 843 20.16 -69.08 5.27
N LEU A 844 19.57 -68.89 4.08
CA LEU A 844 19.15 -69.92 3.07
C LEU A 844 18.04 -70.96 3.45
N ARG A 845 17.08 -71.40 2.58
CA ARG A 845 16.91 -71.30 1.09
C ARG A 845 15.54 -71.85 0.58
N ARG A 846 15.04 -71.30 -0.56
CA ARG A 846 14.22 -71.93 -1.66
C ARG A 846 12.76 -72.34 -1.30
N ARG A 847 11.72 -72.39 -2.17
CA ARG A 847 11.46 -72.22 -3.65
C ARG A 847 9.90 -72.27 -3.88
N ARG A 848 9.23 -71.95 -5.01
CA ARG A 848 9.51 -71.30 -6.33
C ARG A 848 8.15 -71.07 -7.09
N HIS A 849 8.00 -69.97 -7.85
CA HIS A 849 6.90 -69.70 -8.83
C HIS A 849 5.47 -69.54 -8.23
N ALA A 850 4.55 -68.80 -8.87
CA ALA A 850 4.62 -68.12 -10.17
C ALA A 850 4.71 -66.59 -10.05
#